data_AF-A0A8J2RZS5-F1
#
_entry.id   AF-A0A8J2RZS5-F1
#
_cell.length_a   1.000
_cell.length_b   1.000
_cell.length_c   1.000
_cell.angle_alpha   90.00
_cell.angle_beta   90.00
_cell.angle_gamma   90.00
#
_symmetry.space_group_name_H-M   'P 1'
#
loop_
_entity.id
_entity.type
_entity.pdbx_description
1 polymer ?
#
loop_
_entity_poly.entity_id
_entity_poly.type
_entity_poly.pdbx_seq_one_letter_code
_entity_poly.pdbx_strand_id
1 'polypeptide(L)'
;MKVLAIVLTALPLGTCQNTSPDQFCIHVYHRKIATLSFPLSVHQPSTPAIYCGDPSDWLDPFNLLLQNLFERIKCEYKKEIDDEELLEFRRNRPNSDSSYLRLFGLKANIFLGLLSATLRGPPDEFEFLDYGKWMHLITAWRGGNQEFQYYHNLTENSYVRDGVLYIKPTLTADRLSEDFLYNGELDLNQEGCNVDWEGGCYVAAGEEIINPIQSARMVTSDSFSFTYGTIEIRAKMPKGDWIWPAIWMKPTDNIYGNWPRSGEIDIVEMKGNANFSCNGNPIGRQLAGSSLHWGPDPILYPRLPSKNSNSFVPVKRSPTINTRGFCGQANAAGRIVGGTEAVPHSLPWQVALFIDDQYFCGGSLISNEWVLTAAHCADAAVFFDIYLGSHNVRLTAAEEPTRVEIRSTEYTVHPDWASIRLRNDVALIKLPAPIEFTPEIQPVCLAPSTESDHAGDILHISGWGRPSDTATGISPVLREVDVPCISNAECAATFGNTIQPGNICVDTTGGHGSCDGDSGGPLTFVNGGVHNQVGIVSFGASAGCEVGYPDAFARVSYYADWISTFEIRNQCTLVRFDHQNIVNMKVLAIVLAAFIVSQAAARDLSKYQSRSVLYPRLPSKNSNSFVPVKRSPTINTRGFCGQANAAGRIVGGTEAVPHSLPWQVALFIDDQYFCGGSLISNEWVLTAAHCADAAVFFDIYLGSHNVRLTAAEEPTRVEIRSTEYTVHPDWASIRLLNDIALIKLPAPIEFTPEIQPVCLASSTESDHAGDILHISGWGKPSDNALGISPVLREVDVPCISNAECAATYGNTIKPANICTDTTGGHGSCNGDSGGPLNYVNNGVHNQVGVVSFVSSAGCEAGLPDGFARVSYFADWISSVTGLII
;
A
#
# COMPACT_ATOMS: atom_id res chain seq x y z
N MET A 1 1.70 8.61 -22.71
CA MET A 1 1.94 7.19 -22.36
C MET A 1 0.70 6.64 -21.66
N LYS A 2 0.28 5.41 -21.97
CA LYS A 2 -0.81 4.73 -21.25
C LYS A 2 -0.22 4.21 -19.94
N VAL A 3 -0.83 4.53 -18.80
CA VAL A 3 -0.41 3.99 -17.49
C VAL A 3 -0.55 2.47 -17.53
N LEU A 4 0.53 1.78 -17.18
CA LEU A 4 0.70 0.33 -17.25
C LEU A 4 0.60 -0.21 -15.82
N ALA A 5 -0.36 -1.08 -15.54
CA ALA A 5 -0.44 -1.80 -14.27
C ALA A 5 -0.29 -3.29 -14.58
N ILE A 6 0.85 -3.86 -14.19
CA ILE A 6 1.15 -5.29 -14.30
C ILE A 6 1.24 -5.81 -12.87
N VAL A 7 0.36 -6.76 -12.53
CA VAL A 7 0.38 -7.44 -11.24
C VAL A 7 0.91 -8.85 -11.49
N LEU A 8 2.04 -9.17 -10.85
CA LEU A 8 2.64 -10.51 -10.82
C LEU A 8 2.27 -11.15 -9.47
N THR A 9 1.47 -12.21 -9.50
CA THR A 9 1.13 -12.96 -8.27
C THR A 9 1.59 -14.40 -8.40
N ALA A 10 2.55 -14.80 -7.55
CA ALA A 10 2.81 -16.20 -7.23
C ALA A 10 1.90 -16.60 -6.06
N LEU A 11 0.95 -17.50 -6.30
CA LEU A 11 0.01 -17.96 -5.26
C LEU A 11 0.54 -19.21 -4.56
N PRO A 12 0.29 -19.40 -3.25
CA PRO A 12 0.52 -20.69 -2.60
C PRO A 12 -0.41 -21.76 -3.19
N LEU A 13 0.00 -23.04 -3.08
CA LEU A 13 -0.48 -24.30 -3.69
C LEU A 13 -2.01 -24.59 -3.71
N GLY A 14 -2.89 -23.67 -3.30
CA GLY A 14 -4.34 -23.88 -3.19
C GLY A 14 -5.19 -23.55 -4.44
N THR A 15 -4.68 -22.79 -5.41
CA THR A 15 -5.45 -22.45 -6.64
C THR A 15 -5.18 -23.37 -7.83
N CYS A 16 -4.17 -24.24 -7.72
CA CYS A 16 -3.90 -25.28 -8.70
C CYS A 16 -4.37 -26.63 -8.15
N GLN A 17 -5.58 -27.06 -8.53
CA GLN A 17 -6.05 -28.40 -8.19
C GLN A 17 -5.09 -29.45 -8.80
N ASN A 18 -4.53 -30.32 -7.94
CA ASN A 18 -3.61 -31.42 -8.24
C ASN A 18 -2.21 -31.02 -8.77
N THR A 19 -1.39 -30.38 -7.93
CA THR A 19 0.04 -30.20 -8.23
C THR A 19 0.94 -30.83 -7.16
N SER A 20 2.03 -31.45 -7.59
CA SER A 20 3.06 -32.03 -6.72
C SER A 20 3.93 -30.94 -6.07
N PRO A 21 4.69 -31.23 -4.99
CA PRO A 21 5.47 -30.24 -4.23
C PRO A 21 6.53 -29.45 -5.01
N ASP A 22 6.79 -29.79 -6.28
CA ASP A 22 7.82 -29.16 -7.12
C ASP A 22 7.24 -28.28 -8.26
N GLN A 23 5.95 -27.98 -8.26
CA GLN A 23 5.29 -27.22 -9.33
C GLN A 23 4.88 -25.81 -8.86
N PHE A 24 5.03 -24.81 -9.74
CA PHE A 24 4.62 -23.43 -9.48
C PHE A 24 3.58 -22.96 -10.51
N CYS A 25 2.64 -22.13 -10.06
CA CYS A 25 1.61 -21.49 -10.88
C CYS A 25 1.78 -19.97 -10.81
N ILE A 26 1.95 -19.33 -11.98
CA ILE A 26 2.18 -17.88 -12.08
C ILE A 26 1.05 -17.24 -12.89
N HIS A 27 0.43 -16.21 -12.33
CA HIS A 27 -0.58 -15.40 -13.00
C HIS A 27 -0.03 -14.01 -13.30
N VAL A 28 -0.09 -13.60 -14.57
CA VAL A 28 0.30 -12.26 -15.03
C VAL A 28 -0.93 -11.54 -15.52
N TYR A 29 -1.24 -10.37 -14.94
CA TYR A 29 -2.43 -9.58 -15.30
C TYR A 29 -2.03 -8.32 -16.08
N HIS A 30 -2.65 -8.11 -17.26
CA HIS A 30 -2.45 -6.92 -18.09
C HIS A 30 -3.81 -6.26 -18.42
N ARG A 31 -4.09 -5.05 -17.91
CA ARG A 31 -5.38 -4.35 -18.11
C ARG A 31 -5.27 -3.05 -18.89
N LYS A 32 -6.35 -2.71 -19.62
CA LYS A 32 -6.52 -1.42 -20.30
C LYS A 32 -6.97 -0.36 -19.30
N ILE A 33 -6.13 0.63 -19.06
CA ILE A 33 -6.53 1.88 -18.41
C ILE A 33 -7.13 2.79 -19.50
N ALA A 34 -8.34 3.32 -19.26
CA ALA A 34 -9.06 4.12 -20.24
C ALA A 34 -8.27 5.39 -20.61
N THR A 35 -7.98 5.56 -21.90
CA THR A 35 -7.50 6.85 -22.45
C THR A 35 -8.70 7.74 -22.75
N LEU A 36 -8.73 8.93 -22.15
CA LEU A 36 -9.52 10.07 -22.62
C LEU A 36 -9.04 10.46 -24.02
N SER A 37 -9.94 10.37 -25.01
CA SER A 37 -9.70 10.87 -26.37
C SER A 37 -10.05 12.36 -26.40
N PHE A 38 -9.08 13.23 -26.66
CA PHE A 38 -9.34 14.59 -27.14
C PHE A 38 -9.16 14.64 -28.67
N PRO A 39 -10.05 15.30 -29.43
CA PRO A 39 -9.90 15.42 -30.87
C PRO A 39 -8.73 16.37 -31.22
N LEU A 40 -7.84 15.89 -32.09
CA LEU A 40 -6.75 16.66 -32.68
C LEU A 40 -7.28 17.54 -33.82
N SER A 41 -7.09 18.86 -33.72
CA SER A 41 -6.95 19.74 -34.90
C SER A 41 -5.57 20.37 -34.89
N VAL A 42 -4.86 20.14 -36.00
CA VAL A 42 -3.47 20.52 -36.28
C VAL A 42 -3.34 22.03 -36.42
N HIS A 43 -2.42 22.66 -35.67
CA HIS A 43 -1.56 23.77 -36.10
C HIS A 43 -0.33 23.85 -35.18
N GLN A 44 0.86 23.80 -35.79
CA GLN A 44 2.19 24.06 -35.21
C GLN A 44 2.77 25.32 -35.90
N PRO A 45 3.85 25.97 -35.42
CA PRO A 45 4.51 25.90 -34.09
C PRO A 45 4.93 27.29 -33.53
N SER A 46 4.87 27.51 -32.21
CA SER A 46 5.82 28.38 -31.46
C SER A 46 5.45 28.52 -29.97
N THR A 47 5.62 27.46 -29.18
CA THR A 47 5.82 27.51 -27.70
C THR A 47 6.29 26.14 -27.22
N PRO A 48 7.27 26.04 -26.31
CA PRO A 48 7.68 24.75 -25.75
C PRO A 48 6.53 24.20 -24.90
N ALA A 49 6.03 23.03 -25.29
CA ALA A 49 5.06 22.28 -24.50
C ALA A 49 5.70 21.93 -23.15
N ILE A 50 4.93 22.08 -22.08
CA ILE A 50 5.29 21.68 -20.73
C ILE A 50 5.49 20.16 -20.74
N TYR A 51 6.75 19.75 -20.60
CA TYR A 51 7.17 18.37 -20.37
C TYR A 51 6.98 18.06 -18.88
N CYS A 52 6.14 17.08 -18.55
CA CYS A 52 6.19 16.46 -17.23
C CYS A 52 7.43 15.55 -17.19
N GLY A 53 8.41 15.92 -16.36
CA GLY A 53 9.63 15.17 -16.08
C GLY A 53 10.88 15.73 -16.78
N ASP A 54 11.73 16.40 -16.00
CA ASP A 54 13.12 16.70 -16.38
C ASP A 54 13.93 15.37 -16.39
N PRO A 55 14.88 15.14 -17.32
CA PRO A 55 15.49 13.83 -17.59
C PRO A 55 16.52 13.32 -16.56
N SER A 56 16.62 13.89 -15.36
CA SER A 56 17.57 13.47 -14.31
C SER A 56 17.02 12.42 -13.34
N ASP A 57 15.70 12.19 -13.31
CA ASP A 57 15.01 11.37 -12.31
C ASP A 57 14.71 9.91 -12.73
N TRP A 58 15.49 9.35 -13.66
CA TRP A 58 15.31 7.94 -14.08
C TRP A 58 16.03 6.92 -13.19
N LEU A 59 16.38 7.28 -11.96
CA LEU A 59 17.06 6.41 -10.99
C LEU A 59 16.32 6.35 -9.65
N ASP A 60 15.09 5.82 -9.69
CA ASP A 60 14.34 5.43 -8.49
C ASP A 60 14.73 3.98 -8.05
N PRO A 61 14.74 3.66 -6.74
CA PRO A 61 15.38 2.48 -6.16
C PRO A 61 14.65 1.16 -6.43
N PHE A 62 13.57 1.19 -7.21
CA PHE A 62 13.03 0.01 -7.88
C PHE A 62 14.09 -0.58 -8.84
N ASN A 63 14.82 0.28 -9.55
CA ASN A 63 15.97 -0.12 -10.36
C ASN A 63 17.17 -0.56 -9.52
N LEU A 64 17.37 -0.06 -8.29
CA LEU A 64 18.51 -0.50 -7.46
C LEU A 64 18.25 -1.83 -6.75
N LEU A 65 17.01 -2.17 -6.39
CA LEU A 65 16.67 -3.48 -5.83
C LEU A 65 16.62 -4.55 -6.93
N LEU A 66 16.11 -4.22 -8.11
CA LEU A 66 16.09 -5.09 -9.30
C LEU A 66 17.47 -5.21 -9.97
N GLN A 67 18.25 -4.13 -10.08
CA GLN A 67 19.68 -4.21 -10.45
C GLN A 67 20.48 -4.94 -9.40
N ASN A 68 20.16 -4.84 -8.10
CA ASN A 68 20.85 -5.66 -7.10
C ASN A 68 20.47 -7.13 -7.25
N LEU A 69 19.24 -7.49 -7.62
CA LEU A 69 18.91 -8.88 -7.93
C LEU A 69 19.66 -9.35 -9.19
N PHE A 70 19.78 -8.50 -10.22
CA PHE A 70 20.48 -8.79 -11.46
C PHE A 70 22.01 -8.85 -11.31
N GLU A 71 22.62 -7.94 -10.53
CA GLU A 71 24.03 -7.97 -10.11
C GLU A 71 24.31 -9.14 -9.14
N ARG A 72 23.32 -9.57 -8.35
CA ARG A 72 23.40 -10.79 -7.53
C ARG A 72 23.31 -12.06 -8.38
N ILE A 73 22.49 -12.09 -9.43
CA ILE A 73 22.42 -13.21 -10.40
C ILE A 73 23.68 -13.28 -11.29
N LYS A 74 24.38 -12.15 -11.47
CA LYS A 74 25.69 -12.03 -12.17
C LYS A 74 26.90 -12.54 -11.40
N CYS A 75 26.74 -13.09 -10.19
CA CYS A 75 27.80 -13.87 -9.57
C CYS A 75 28.11 -15.09 -10.46
N GLU A 76 29.29 -15.08 -11.07
CA GLU A 76 29.80 -15.94 -12.16
C GLU A 76 29.34 -15.52 -13.56
N TYR A 77 30.02 -14.53 -14.13
CA TYR A 77 30.08 -14.35 -15.60
C TYR A 77 31.45 -13.91 -16.11
N LYS A 78 32.52 -14.30 -15.41
CA LYS A 78 33.90 -14.18 -15.88
C LYS A 78 34.76 -15.35 -15.42
N LYS A 79 34.34 -16.57 -15.72
CA LYS A 79 35.22 -17.73 -15.67
C LYS A 79 35.17 -18.41 -17.03
N GLU A 80 36.34 -18.52 -17.65
CA GLU A 80 36.59 -19.50 -18.71
C GLU A 80 36.21 -20.87 -18.14
N ILE A 81 35.39 -21.65 -18.86
CA ILE A 81 35.13 -23.04 -18.50
C ILE A 81 36.43 -23.80 -18.71
N ASP A 82 36.96 -24.39 -17.63
CA ASP A 82 38.07 -25.33 -17.73
C ASP A 82 37.56 -26.77 -17.91
N ASP A 83 38.47 -27.68 -18.25
CA ASP A 83 38.15 -29.09 -18.48
C ASP A 83 37.53 -29.77 -17.23
N GLU A 84 37.75 -29.23 -16.02
CA GLU A 84 37.24 -29.77 -14.76
C GLU A 84 35.75 -29.44 -14.57
N GLU A 85 35.32 -28.24 -14.98
CA GLU A 85 33.92 -27.79 -14.98
C GLU A 85 33.07 -28.57 -16.02
N LEU A 86 33.62 -28.87 -17.20
CA LEU A 86 32.99 -29.78 -18.18
C LEU A 86 32.84 -31.21 -17.64
N LEU A 87 33.84 -31.71 -16.91
CA LEU A 87 33.78 -33.02 -16.24
C LEU A 87 32.78 -33.03 -15.07
N GLU A 88 32.56 -31.92 -14.40
CA GLU A 88 31.54 -31.77 -13.35
C GLU A 88 30.12 -31.76 -13.94
N PHE A 89 29.90 -31.07 -15.06
CA PHE A 89 28.63 -31.16 -15.80
C PHE A 89 28.32 -32.61 -16.25
N ARG A 90 29.34 -33.36 -16.69
CA ARG A 90 29.19 -34.79 -17.01
C ARG A 90 28.86 -35.65 -15.79
N ARG A 91 29.40 -35.33 -14.60
CA ARG A 91 29.12 -36.02 -13.34
C ARG A 91 27.71 -35.71 -12.80
N ASN A 92 27.26 -34.47 -12.98
CA ASN A 92 25.96 -33.97 -12.52
C ASN A 92 24.90 -33.97 -13.63
N ARG A 93 25.05 -34.82 -14.66
CA ARG A 93 24.09 -34.97 -15.77
C ARG A 93 22.66 -34.91 -15.21
N PRO A 94 21.80 -34.00 -15.71
CA PRO A 94 20.41 -33.95 -15.30
C PRO A 94 19.77 -35.31 -15.59
N ASN A 95 19.55 -36.12 -14.54
CA ASN A 95 18.80 -37.35 -14.67
C ASN A 95 17.37 -37.01 -15.13
N SER A 96 16.92 -37.81 -16.10
CA SER A 96 15.70 -37.76 -16.90
C SER A 96 14.43 -37.25 -16.20
N ASP A 97 13.60 -36.55 -16.97
CA ASP A 97 12.16 -36.26 -16.74
C ASP A 97 11.77 -35.19 -15.71
N SER A 98 12.71 -34.43 -15.15
CA SER A 98 12.42 -33.52 -14.03
C SER A 98 11.91 -32.12 -14.38
N SER A 99 11.84 -31.72 -15.66
CA SER A 99 11.57 -30.33 -16.07
C SER A 99 10.50 -30.26 -17.15
N TYR A 100 9.41 -29.53 -16.92
CA TYR A 100 8.28 -29.54 -17.84
C TYR A 100 7.36 -28.31 -17.71
N LEU A 101 6.67 -27.97 -18.80
CA LEU A 101 5.82 -26.79 -18.97
C LEU A 101 4.40 -27.22 -19.38
N ARG A 102 3.36 -26.71 -18.69
CA ARG A 102 1.94 -26.76 -19.09
C ARG A 102 1.39 -25.33 -19.23
N LEU A 103 0.78 -24.99 -20.36
CA LEU A 103 0.24 -23.64 -20.62
C LEU A 103 -1.29 -23.63 -20.70
N PHE A 104 -1.94 -23.13 -19.66
CA PHE A 104 -3.37 -22.87 -19.71
C PHE A 104 -3.60 -21.46 -20.31
N GLY A 105 -3.94 -21.40 -21.59
CA GLY A 105 -4.34 -20.16 -22.26
C GLY A 105 -5.68 -19.57 -21.79
N LEU A 106 -5.87 -18.31 -22.20
CA LEU A 106 -6.91 -17.35 -21.82
C LEU A 106 -8.31 -17.94 -21.48
N LYS A 107 -8.75 -17.71 -20.24
CA LYS A 107 -10.18 -17.67 -19.91
C LYS A 107 -10.72 -16.25 -20.06
N ALA A 108 -11.38 -15.98 -21.18
CA ALA A 108 -12.20 -14.78 -21.38
C ALA A 108 -13.67 -15.09 -21.07
N ASN A 109 -14.18 -14.65 -19.91
CA ASN A 109 -15.62 -14.59 -19.68
C ASN A 109 -16.12 -13.22 -20.13
N ILE A 110 -16.84 -13.19 -21.26
CA ILE A 110 -17.56 -12.03 -21.79
C ILE A 110 -19.05 -12.24 -21.52
N PHE A 111 -19.74 -11.28 -20.88
CA PHE A 111 -21.19 -11.10 -21.02
C PHE A 111 -21.49 -9.64 -21.42
N LEU A 112 -22.45 -9.49 -22.34
CA LEU A 112 -22.43 -8.53 -23.45
C LEU A 112 -22.89 -7.09 -23.15
N GLY A 113 -22.29 -6.17 -23.91
CA GLY A 113 -22.84 -4.85 -24.26
C GLY A 113 -22.13 -4.20 -25.46
N LEU A 114 -22.17 -4.86 -26.63
CA LEU A 114 -21.90 -4.35 -27.99
C LEU A 114 -20.51 -3.73 -28.30
N LEU A 115 -19.53 -4.60 -28.59
CA LEU A 115 -18.66 -4.53 -29.78
C LEU A 115 -17.87 -5.84 -29.87
N SER A 116 -18.09 -6.59 -30.96
CA SER A 116 -17.46 -7.88 -31.24
C SER A 116 -15.96 -7.69 -31.52
N ALA A 117 -15.10 -8.29 -30.69
CA ALA A 117 -13.75 -8.66 -31.06
C ALA A 117 -13.42 -10.03 -30.43
N THR A 118 -13.55 -11.09 -31.21
CA THR A 118 -13.06 -12.42 -30.85
C THR A 118 -11.53 -12.40 -30.96
N LEU A 119 -10.81 -12.27 -29.85
CA LEU A 119 -9.38 -12.56 -29.81
C LEU A 119 -9.21 -14.09 -29.79
N ARG A 120 -8.58 -14.64 -30.83
CA ARG A 120 -8.46 -16.07 -31.10
C ARG A 120 -7.42 -16.75 -30.18
N GLY A 121 -7.77 -17.91 -29.64
CA GLY A 121 -6.83 -18.93 -29.14
C GLY A 121 -7.35 -19.71 -27.92
N PRO A 122 -7.64 -21.02 -28.02
CA PRO A 122 -7.86 -21.88 -26.86
C PRO A 122 -6.55 -22.16 -26.08
N PRO A 123 -6.62 -22.53 -24.78
CA PRO A 123 -5.48 -22.99 -23.99
C PRO A 123 -4.64 -24.07 -24.70
N ASP A 124 -3.32 -24.06 -24.49
CA ASP A 124 -2.41 -25.06 -25.06
C ASP A 124 -2.01 -26.08 -23.99
N GLU A 125 -2.81 -27.13 -23.89
CA GLU A 125 -2.62 -28.23 -22.95
C GLU A 125 -1.44 -29.15 -23.32
N PHE A 126 -0.69 -28.81 -24.38
CA PHE A 126 0.42 -29.60 -24.92
C PHE A 126 0.06 -31.08 -25.10
N GLU A 127 -1.06 -31.37 -25.76
CA GLU A 127 -1.33 -32.73 -26.25
C GLU A 127 -0.34 -33.13 -27.36
N PHE A 128 0.08 -32.13 -28.16
CA PHE A 128 1.17 -32.17 -29.12
C PHE A 128 1.80 -30.78 -29.22
N LEU A 129 2.96 -30.65 -29.86
CA LEU A 129 3.58 -29.34 -30.09
C LEU A 129 2.97 -28.69 -31.35
N ASP A 130 2.13 -27.68 -31.17
CA ASP A 130 1.48 -26.95 -32.27
C ASP A 130 2.44 -25.93 -32.90
N TYR A 131 3.06 -26.31 -34.02
CA TYR A 131 3.98 -25.45 -34.80
C TYR A 131 3.29 -24.24 -35.46
N GLY A 132 1.95 -24.17 -35.46
CA GLY A 132 1.21 -22.96 -35.83
C GLY A 132 1.16 -21.90 -34.72
N LYS A 133 1.43 -22.31 -33.47
CA LYS A 133 1.49 -21.43 -32.29
C LYS A 133 2.92 -21.23 -31.81
N TRP A 134 3.72 -22.28 -31.75
CA TRP A 134 5.07 -22.24 -31.19
C TRP A 134 6.10 -22.42 -32.28
N MET A 135 7.06 -21.49 -32.36
CA MET A 135 8.21 -21.59 -33.22
C MET A 135 9.47 -21.80 -32.38
N HIS A 136 10.36 -22.68 -32.83
CA HIS A 136 11.70 -22.79 -32.28
C HIS A 136 12.58 -21.68 -32.86
N LEU A 137 13.30 -20.98 -32.00
CA LEU A 137 14.42 -20.16 -32.44
C LEU A 137 15.62 -21.09 -32.71
N ILE A 138 16.10 -21.09 -33.95
CA ILE A 138 17.26 -21.87 -34.40
C ILE A 138 18.39 -20.86 -34.63
N THR A 139 19.37 -20.86 -33.75
CA THR A 139 20.47 -19.88 -33.76
C THR A 139 21.69 -20.39 -33.00
N ALA A 140 22.87 -20.07 -33.52
CA ALA A 140 24.15 -20.32 -32.88
C ALA A 140 24.52 -19.20 -31.87
N TRP A 141 23.71 -18.13 -31.84
CA TRP A 141 23.94 -16.97 -31.00
C TRP A 141 23.76 -17.26 -29.52
N ARG A 142 24.74 -16.83 -28.72
CA ARG A 142 24.81 -16.96 -27.27
C ARG A 142 23.94 -15.98 -26.48
N GLY A 143 22.95 -15.33 -27.10
CA GLY A 143 22.19 -14.28 -26.42
C GLY A 143 23.00 -13.01 -26.12
N GLY A 144 22.37 -12.04 -25.44
CA GLY A 144 23.00 -10.76 -25.07
C GLY A 144 24.01 -10.87 -23.91
N ASN A 145 24.05 -12.02 -23.24
CA ASN A 145 24.88 -12.28 -22.06
C ASN A 145 25.94 -13.37 -22.29
N GLN A 146 26.23 -13.75 -23.54
CA GLN A 146 27.21 -14.79 -23.88
C GLN A 146 26.93 -16.14 -23.17
N GLU A 147 25.67 -16.58 -23.22
CA GLU A 147 25.21 -17.88 -22.75
C GLU A 147 26.00 -19.06 -23.36
N PHE A 148 26.02 -20.19 -22.65
CA PHE A 148 26.79 -21.36 -23.07
C PHE A 148 26.08 -22.25 -24.10
N GLN A 149 24.79 -22.02 -24.31
CA GLN A 149 23.97 -22.80 -25.23
C GLN A 149 23.85 -22.20 -26.61
N TYR A 150 23.61 -23.04 -27.62
CA TYR A 150 22.93 -22.64 -28.84
C TYR A 150 21.52 -23.24 -28.88
N TYR A 151 20.66 -22.70 -29.75
CA TYR A 151 19.26 -23.10 -29.82
C TYR A 151 18.95 -23.82 -31.12
N HIS A 152 18.19 -24.92 -31.02
CA HIS A 152 17.80 -25.75 -32.15
C HIS A 152 16.41 -26.39 -31.94
N ASN A 153 15.82 -26.95 -32.99
CA ASN A 153 14.60 -27.75 -32.98
C ASN A 153 14.91 -29.26 -33.01
N LEU A 154 15.70 -29.74 -32.03
CA LEU A 154 15.96 -31.18 -31.87
C LEU A 154 14.92 -31.80 -30.94
N THR A 155 14.44 -33.00 -31.29
CA THR A 155 13.43 -33.74 -30.52
C THR A 155 13.92 -34.16 -29.13
N GLU A 156 15.24 -34.17 -28.91
CA GLU A 156 15.85 -34.42 -27.59
C GLU A 156 15.86 -33.19 -26.68
N ASN A 157 15.77 -31.98 -27.27
CA ASN A 157 15.78 -30.72 -26.54
C ASN A 157 14.39 -30.16 -26.30
N SER A 158 13.42 -30.49 -27.14
CA SER A 158 12.02 -30.14 -26.93
C SER A 158 11.09 -31.19 -27.49
N TYR A 159 10.17 -31.66 -26.66
CA TYR A 159 9.19 -32.66 -27.02
C TYR A 159 7.99 -32.59 -26.09
N VAL A 160 6.86 -33.09 -26.56
CA VAL A 160 5.65 -33.23 -25.76
C VAL A 160 5.49 -34.68 -25.34
N ARG A 161 5.24 -34.92 -24.05
CA ARG A 161 4.93 -36.25 -23.49
C ARG A 161 3.90 -36.09 -22.39
N ASP A 162 2.84 -36.90 -22.42
CA ASP A 162 1.77 -36.96 -21.41
C ASP A 162 1.07 -35.61 -21.12
N GLY A 163 0.83 -34.81 -22.15
CA GLY A 163 0.18 -33.50 -22.00
C GLY A 163 1.13 -32.42 -21.46
N VAL A 164 2.43 -32.56 -21.72
CA VAL A 164 3.46 -31.70 -21.14
C VAL A 164 4.59 -31.42 -22.12
N LEU A 165 4.93 -30.15 -22.29
CA LEU A 165 6.12 -29.74 -23.03
C LEU A 165 7.36 -29.87 -22.15
N TYR A 166 8.36 -30.61 -22.62
CA TYR A 166 9.68 -30.70 -22.03
C TYR A 166 10.62 -29.78 -22.82
N ILE A 167 11.37 -28.94 -22.10
CA ILE A 167 12.54 -28.22 -22.65
C ILE A 167 13.74 -28.70 -21.86
N LYS A 168 14.69 -29.33 -22.55
CA LYS A 168 15.79 -30.08 -21.92
C LYS A 168 17.11 -29.72 -22.60
N PRO A 169 18.11 -29.15 -21.88
CA PRO A 169 19.44 -29.00 -22.45
C PRO A 169 20.14 -30.36 -22.59
N THR A 170 20.92 -30.53 -23.66
CA THR A 170 21.81 -31.68 -23.90
C THR A 170 23.21 -31.20 -24.27
N LEU A 171 24.21 -32.09 -24.25
CA LEU A 171 25.57 -31.73 -24.63
C LEU A 171 25.70 -31.68 -26.15
N THR A 172 26.36 -30.65 -26.66
CA THR A 172 26.74 -30.57 -28.08
C THR A 172 27.64 -31.74 -28.48
N ALA A 173 28.55 -32.15 -27.58
CA ALA A 173 29.45 -33.28 -27.80
C ALA A 173 28.72 -34.63 -27.94
N ASP A 174 27.52 -34.79 -27.37
CA ASP A 174 26.72 -36.01 -27.56
C ASP A 174 26.27 -36.16 -29.04
N ARG A 175 26.12 -35.04 -29.77
CA ARG A 175 25.76 -35.01 -31.20
C ARG A 175 26.97 -34.93 -32.13
N LEU A 176 27.97 -34.11 -31.78
CA LEU A 176 29.03 -33.70 -32.70
C LEU A 176 30.45 -34.16 -32.29
N SER A 177 30.60 -34.84 -31.15
CA SER A 177 31.87 -35.22 -30.50
C SER A 177 32.55 -34.11 -29.71
N GLU A 178 33.43 -34.51 -28.80
CA GLU A 178 34.25 -33.60 -27.99
C GLU A 178 35.26 -32.81 -28.84
N ASP A 179 35.89 -33.47 -29.83
CA ASP A 179 36.88 -32.83 -30.71
C ASP A 179 36.26 -31.66 -31.51
N PHE A 180 35.00 -31.81 -31.90
CA PHE A 180 34.26 -30.76 -32.60
C PHE A 180 34.09 -29.49 -31.77
N LEU A 181 34.05 -29.58 -30.43
CA LEU A 181 33.94 -28.38 -29.60
C LEU A 181 35.17 -27.47 -29.71
N TYR A 182 36.34 -28.05 -29.94
CA TYR A 182 37.61 -27.32 -29.96
C TYR A 182 38.11 -27.05 -31.38
N ASN A 183 37.68 -27.85 -32.37
CA ASN A 183 38.21 -27.79 -33.74
C ASN A 183 37.12 -27.67 -34.83
N GLY A 184 35.84 -27.66 -34.46
CA GLY A 184 34.71 -27.72 -35.39
C GLY A 184 34.17 -26.35 -35.82
N GLU A 185 33.27 -26.40 -36.80
CA GLU A 185 32.49 -25.25 -37.30
C GLU A 185 31.00 -25.59 -37.25
N LEU A 186 30.26 -24.93 -36.36
CA LEU A 186 28.82 -25.05 -36.22
C LEU A 186 28.13 -24.09 -37.20
N ASP A 187 27.66 -24.63 -38.34
CA ASP A 187 26.87 -23.92 -39.33
C ASP A 187 25.39 -24.36 -39.30
N LEU A 188 24.52 -23.51 -38.76
CA LEU A 188 23.08 -23.75 -38.70
C LEU A 188 22.31 -23.23 -39.93
N ASN A 189 22.97 -22.58 -40.89
CA ASN A 189 22.29 -22.04 -42.08
C ASN A 189 21.59 -23.15 -42.89
N GLN A 190 22.20 -24.33 -42.95
CA GLN A 190 21.62 -25.51 -43.62
C GLN A 190 20.63 -26.27 -42.72
N GLU A 191 20.56 -25.92 -41.43
CA GLU A 191 19.70 -26.55 -40.43
C GLU A 191 18.45 -25.71 -40.11
N GLY A 192 18.13 -24.72 -40.96
CA GLY A 192 16.93 -23.90 -40.82
C GLY A 192 17.06 -22.75 -39.84
N CYS A 193 18.28 -22.23 -39.63
CA CYS A 193 18.50 -21.02 -38.85
C CYS A 193 17.54 -19.90 -39.27
N ASN A 194 16.89 -19.28 -38.30
CA ASN A 194 15.80 -18.32 -38.52
C ASN A 194 16.07 -16.97 -37.86
N VAL A 195 17.33 -16.58 -37.79
CA VAL A 195 17.79 -15.25 -37.39
C VAL A 195 18.56 -14.58 -38.54
N ASP A 196 18.48 -13.26 -38.64
CA ASP A 196 18.90 -12.49 -39.83
C ASP A 196 20.10 -11.56 -39.57
N TRP A 197 20.91 -11.84 -38.54
CA TRP A 197 22.11 -11.06 -38.20
C TRP A 197 23.41 -11.87 -38.31
N GLU A 198 24.51 -11.15 -38.56
CA GLU A 198 25.87 -11.71 -38.69
C GLU A 198 26.32 -12.40 -37.39
N GLY A 199 26.88 -13.61 -37.52
CA GLY A 199 27.22 -14.47 -36.37
C GLY A 199 26.02 -15.14 -35.67
N GLY A 200 24.79 -14.93 -36.16
CA GLY A 200 23.59 -15.53 -35.60
C GLY A 200 23.42 -17.03 -35.93
N CYS A 201 23.97 -17.48 -37.05
CA CYS A 201 23.77 -18.84 -37.56
C CYS A 201 25.06 -19.67 -37.65
N TYR A 202 26.21 -19.08 -37.38
CA TYR A 202 27.51 -19.70 -37.61
C TYR A 202 28.47 -19.38 -36.46
N VAL A 203 29.15 -20.40 -35.94
CA VAL A 203 30.23 -20.28 -34.95
C VAL A 203 31.33 -21.27 -35.31
N ALA A 204 32.58 -20.80 -35.38
CA ALA A 204 33.76 -21.65 -35.55
C ALA A 204 34.57 -21.68 -34.25
N ALA A 205 35.15 -22.83 -33.92
CA ALA A 205 36.06 -22.95 -32.79
C ALA A 205 37.32 -22.10 -33.03
N GLY A 206 37.80 -21.44 -31.97
CA GLY A 206 38.94 -20.52 -32.04
C GLY A 206 39.54 -20.29 -30.66
N GLU A 207 39.62 -19.03 -30.21
CA GLU A 207 39.99 -18.70 -28.83
C GLU A 207 38.92 -19.16 -27.82
N GLU A 208 37.68 -19.38 -28.30
CA GLU A 208 36.57 -19.95 -27.54
C GLU A 208 36.13 -21.28 -28.16
N ILE A 209 35.61 -22.20 -27.34
CA ILE A 209 35.00 -23.45 -27.79
C ILE A 209 33.62 -23.20 -28.40
N ILE A 210 33.18 -24.10 -29.30
CA ILE A 210 31.77 -24.16 -29.71
C ILE A 210 30.89 -24.31 -28.48
N ASN A 211 29.72 -23.66 -28.49
CA ASN A 211 28.71 -23.72 -27.44
C ASN A 211 28.53 -25.16 -26.92
N PRO A 212 28.96 -25.47 -25.68
CA PRO A 212 29.01 -26.85 -25.20
C PRO A 212 27.63 -27.43 -24.92
N ILE A 213 26.60 -26.58 -24.84
CA ILE A 213 25.21 -26.96 -24.61
C ILE A 213 24.37 -26.70 -25.86
N GLN A 214 23.45 -27.61 -26.15
CA GLN A 214 22.35 -27.38 -27.09
C GLN A 214 21.02 -27.42 -26.32
N SER A 215 20.11 -26.50 -26.65
CA SER A 215 18.81 -26.35 -25.97
C SER A 215 17.71 -25.93 -26.95
N ALA A 216 16.47 -25.85 -26.49
CA ALA A 216 15.35 -25.31 -27.25
C ALA A 216 14.91 -23.95 -26.68
N ARG A 217 14.57 -23.02 -27.58
CA ARG A 217 13.96 -21.74 -27.25
C ARG A 217 12.68 -21.58 -28.06
N MET A 218 11.56 -21.45 -27.34
CA MET A 218 10.23 -21.40 -27.93
C MET A 218 9.73 -19.96 -27.95
N VAL A 219 9.21 -19.50 -29.09
CA VAL A 219 8.69 -18.14 -29.27
C VAL A 219 7.30 -18.14 -29.92
N THR A 220 6.50 -17.13 -29.60
CA THR A 220 5.15 -16.90 -30.16
C THR A 220 5.03 -15.55 -30.87
N SER A 221 6.15 -14.88 -31.15
CA SER A 221 6.20 -13.51 -31.69
C SER A 221 5.35 -13.31 -32.95
N ASP A 222 5.35 -14.31 -33.83
CA ASP A 222 4.68 -14.25 -35.14
C ASP A 222 3.30 -14.93 -35.17
N SER A 223 2.91 -15.58 -34.07
CA SER A 223 1.72 -16.44 -34.00
C SER A 223 0.67 -15.91 -33.01
N PHE A 224 1.10 -15.28 -31.91
CA PHE A 224 0.20 -14.83 -30.86
C PHE A 224 0.75 -13.62 -30.11
N SER A 225 -0.06 -12.56 -30.10
CA SER A 225 0.12 -11.41 -29.23
C SER A 225 -1.22 -10.91 -28.72
N PHE A 226 -1.20 -10.23 -27.58
CA PHE A 226 -2.39 -9.62 -27.01
C PHE A 226 -2.02 -8.32 -26.31
N THR A 227 -2.93 -7.35 -26.36
CA THR A 227 -2.71 -6.06 -25.71
C THR A 227 -3.17 -6.07 -24.26
N TYR A 228 -4.19 -6.84 -23.90
CA TYR A 228 -4.75 -6.92 -22.54
C TYR A 228 -5.28 -8.33 -22.28
N GLY A 229 -5.06 -8.86 -21.08
CA GLY A 229 -5.43 -10.24 -20.75
C GLY A 229 -4.69 -10.76 -19.53
N THR A 230 -4.88 -12.05 -19.25
CA THR A 230 -4.15 -12.78 -18.21
C THR A 230 -3.45 -13.96 -18.85
N ILE A 231 -2.19 -14.19 -18.48
CA ILE A 231 -1.48 -15.45 -18.75
C ILE A 231 -1.39 -16.24 -17.46
N GLU A 232 -1.72 -17.53 -17.53
CA GLU A 232 -1.46 -18.50 -16.48
C GLU A 232 -0.45 -19.54 -17.00
N ILE A 233 0.64 -19.73 -16.26
CA ILE A 233 1.68 -20.72 -16.59
C ILE A 233 1.81 -21.69 -15.43
N ARG A 234 1.82 -23.00 -15.74
CA ARG A 234 2.11 -24.05 -14.77
C ARG A 234 3.39 -24.76 -15.19
N ALA A 235 4.46 -24.57 -14.44
CA ALA A 235 5.77 -25.06 -14.81
C ALA A 235 6.48 -25.75 -13.63
N LYS A 236 7.23 -26.80 -13.93
CA LYS A 236 8.25 -27.36 -13.04
C LYS A 236 9.61 -26.95 -13.57
N MET A 237 10.32 -26.12 -12.79
CA MET A 237 11.61 -25.57 -13.22
C MET A 237 12.74 -26.61 -13.15
N PRO A 238 13.68 -26.61 -14.12
CA PRO A 238 14.78 -27.56 -14.18
C PRO A 238 15.75 -27.40 -13.02
N LYS A 239 16.22 -28.53 -12.50
CA LYS A 239 17.33 -28.59 -11.56
C LYS A 239 18.60 -29.04 -12.30
N GLY A 240 19.69 -28.34 -12.06
CA GLY A 240 20.99 -28.67 -12.61
C GLY A 240 21.93 -27.48 -12.49
N ASP A 241 23.21 -27.77 -12.38
CA ASP A 241 24.20 -26.70 -12.35
C ASP A 241 24.23 -25.99 -13.70
N TRP A 242 24.45 -24.67 -13.68
CA TRP A 242 24.62 -23.83 -14.87
C TRP A 242 23.33 -23.62 -15.69
N ILE A 243 22.17 -24.06 -15.21
CA ILE A 243 20.89 -23.84 -15.90
C ILE A 243 20.26 -22.51 -15.46
N TRP A 244 19.78 -21.73 -16.43
CA TRP A 244 18.99 -20.53 -16.22
C TRP A 244 17.63 -20.65 -16.93
N PRO A 245 16.63 -21.35 -16.34
CA PRO A 245 15.29 -21.34 -16.91
C PRO A 245 14.67 -19.95 -16.80
N ALA A 246 14.02 -19.52 -17.89
CA ALA A 246 13.34 -18.25 -17.94
C ALA A 246 12.07 -18.31 -18.79
N ILE A 247 11.08 -17.54 -18.41
CA ILE A 247 9.87 -17.28 -19.19
C ILE A 247 9.63 -15.78 -19.16
N TRP A 248 9.59 -15.16 -20.34
CA TRP A 248 9.39 -13.72 -20.47
C TRP A 248 8.42 -13.40 -21.59
N MET A 249 7.93 -12.16 -21.59
CA MET A 249 7.15 -11.57 -22.67
C MET A 249 7.91 -10.42 -23.28
N LYS A 250 8.00 -10.43 -24.62
CA LYS A 250 8.53 -9.33 -25.42
C LYS A 250 7.37 -8.61 -26.13
N PRO A 251 7.53 -7.32 -26.47
CA PRO A 251 6.60 -6.63 -27.34
C PRO A 251 6.60 -7.28 -28.72
N THR A 252 5.45 -7.29 -29.39
CA THR A 252 5.35 -7.70 -30.80
C THR A 252 6.18 -6.78 -31.68
N ASP A 253 6.06 -5.47 -31.44
CA ASP A 253 6.73 -4.43 -32.22
C ASP A 253 7.66 -3.61 -31.32
N ASN A 254 8.89 -3.37 -31.76
CA ASN A 254 9.86 -2.52 -31.07
C ASN A 254 9.62 -1.01 -31.34
N ILE A 255 8.38 -0.54 -31.16
CA ILE A 255 7.93 0.82 -31.53
C ILE A 255 8.78 1.92 -30.88
N TYR A 256 9.26 1.69 -29.66
CA TYR A 256 9.99 2.69 -28.88
C TYR A 256 11.51 2.51 -28.99
N GLY A 257 12.00 1.59 -29.84
CA GLY A 257 13.40 1.26 -30.02
C GLY A 257 13.78 -0.11 -29.43
N ASN A 258 15.07 -0.41 -29.42
CA ASN A 258 15.61 -1.66 -28.86
C ASN A 258 15.31 -1.79 -27.36
N TRP A 259 15.49 -2.99 -26.83
CA TRP A 259 15.37 -3.27 -25.39
C TRP A 259 16.23 -2.30 -24.55
N PRO A 260 15.74 -1.82 -23.38
CA PRO A 260 14.43 -2.10 -22.79
C PRO A 260 13.32 -1.13 -23.22
N ARG A 261 13.56 -0.25 -24.21
CA ARG A 261 12.66 0.88 -24.53
C ARG A 261 11.25 0.47 -24.92
N SER A 262 11.11 -0.66 -25.61
CA SER A 262 9.82 -1.19 -26.03
C SER A 262 9.15 -2.11 -25.01
N GLY A 263 9.78 -2.33 -23.85
CA GLY A 263 9.27 -3.15 -22.75
C GLY A 263 9.77 -4.60 -22.79
N GLU A 264 9.82 -5.24 -21.62
CA GLU A 264 9.95 -6.70 -21.44
C GLU A 264 9.39 -7.09 -20.08
N ILE A 265 8.67 -8.21 -19.99
CA ILE A 265 8.14 -8.74 -18.73
C ILE A 265 8.78 -10.11 -18.49
N ASP A 266 9.72 -10.20 -17.57
CA ASP A 266 10.23 -11.47 -17.07
C ASP A 266 9.22 -12.05 -16.09
N ILE A 267 8.45 -13.03 -16.55
CA ILE A 267 7.46 -13.73 -15.73
C ILE A 267 8.17 -14.53 -14.65
N VAL A 268 9.26 -15.21 -15.02
CA VAL A 268 10.09 -15.96 -14.09
C VAL A 268 11.50 -16.14 -14.64
N GLU A 269 12.50 -15.97 -13.78
CA GLU A 269 13.89 -16.33 -13.98
C GLU A 269 14.43 -17.04 -12.75
N MET A 270 15.30 -18.04 -12.93
CA MET A 270 15.82 -18.85 -11.83
C MET A 270 17.21 -19.40 -12.16
N LYS A 271 18.01 -19.72 -11.13
CA LYS A 271 19.22 -20.56 -11.26
C LYS A 271 18.89 -22.01 -10.87
N GLY A 272 19.25 -22.97 -11.71
CA GLY A 272 19.00 -24.40 -11.49
C GLY A 272 19.85 -25.05 -10.38
N ASN A 273 20.96 -24.40 -9.99
CA ASN A 273 21.91 -24.89 -9.01
C ASN A 273 21.27 -25.04 -7.62
N ALA A 274 21.51 -26.15 -6.93
CA ALA A 274 21.06 -26.33 -5.55
C ALA A 274 22.01 -25.63 -4.57
N ASN A 275 21.48 -24.83 -3.64
CA ASN A 275 22.27 -24.16 -2.59
C ASN A 275 23.32 -23.17 -3.11
N PHE A 276 23.20 -22.72 -4.35
CA PHE A 276 24.08 -21.69 -4.89
C PHE A 276 23.90 -20.39 -4.11
N SER A 277 25.01 -19.75 -3.75
CA SER A 277 25.00 -18.53 -2.97
C SER A 277 26.00 -17.52 -3.54
N CYS A 278 25.58 -16.27 -3.65
CA CYS A 278 26.41 -15.14 -4.07
C CYS A 278 26.59 -14.20 -2.88
N ASN A 279 27.84 -13.97 -2.47
CA ASN A 279 28.18 -13.12 -1.32
C ASN A 279 27.40 -13.49 -0.05
N GLY A 280 27.26 -14.79 0.21
CA GLY A 280 26.55 -15.34 1.38
C GLY A 280 25.02 -15.34 1.28
N ASN A 281 24.43 -14.81 0.19
CA ASN A 281 23.00 -14.88 -0.05
C ASN A 281 22.67 -16.09 -0.92
N PRO A 282 21.78 -17.01 -0.48
CA PRO A 282 21.31 -18.07 -1.36
C PRO A 282 20.58 -17.44 -2.55
N ILE A 283 20.94 -17.86 -3.77
CA ILE A 283 20.34 -17.44 -5.06
C ILE A 283 20.17 -18.63 -6.02
N GLY A 284 20.32 -19.86 -5.52
CA GLY A 284 20.06 -21.08 -6.28
C GLY A 284 18.56 -21.36 -6.45
N ARG A 285 18.24 -22.59 -6.83
CA ARG A 285 16.89 -23.07 -7.20
C ARG A 285 15.78 -22.85 -6.16
N GLN A 286 16.11 -22.41 -4.95
CA GLN A 286 15.14 -22.03 -3.93
C GLN A 286 14.51 -20.66 -4.20
N LEU A 287 15.02 -19.90 -5.16
CA LEU A 287 14.57 -18.56 -5.48
C LEU A 287 14.30 -18.43 -6.98
N ALA A 288 13.20 -17.76 -7.28
CA ALA A 288 12.85 -17.32 -8.61
C ALA A 288 12.58 -15.81 -8.57
N GLY A 289 13.04 -15.09 -9.59
CA GLY A 289 12.82 -13.66 -9.77
C GLY A 289 11.80 -13.40 -10.87
N SER A 290 11.22 -12.21 -10.86
CA SER A 290 10.35 -11.70 -11.91
C SER A 290 10.61 -10.20 -12.06
N SER A 291 10.62 -9.69 -13.29
CA SER A 291 11.09 -8.32 -13.59
C SER A 291 10.23 -7.67 -14.66
N LEU A 292 10.17 -6.34 -14.65
CA LEU A 292 9.58 -5.53 -15.72
C LEU A 292 10.63 -4.54 -16.20
N HIS A 293 11.09 -4.67 -17.44
CA HIS A 293 12.04 -3.75 -18.06
C HIS A 293 11.30 -2.76 -18.95
N TRP A 294 11.50 -1.47 -18.72
CA TRP A 294 11.01 -0.39 -19.57
C TRP A 294 11.82 0.88 -19.28
N GLY A 295 12.01 1.75 -20.28
CA GLY A 295 12.74 3.01 -20.10
C GLY A 295 13.89 3.24 -21.10
N PRO A 296 14.61 4.37 -21.00
CA PRO A 296 15.68 4.74 -21.93
C PRO A 296 16.90 3.78 -21.85
N ASP A 297 17.71 3.77 -22.91
CA ASP A 297 18.85 2.85 -23.08
C ASP A 297 19.95 3.10 -22.02
N PRO A 298 20.35 2.08 -21.24
CA PRO A 298 21.35 2.22 -20.18
C PRO A 298 22.77 2.55 -20.68
N ILE A 299 23.07 2.41 -21.99
CA ILE A 299 24.41 2.69 -22.54
C ILE A 299 24.70 4.20 -22.64
N LEU A 300 23.66 5.05 -22.64
CA LEU A 300 23.80 6.51 -22.76
C LEU A 300 24.03 7.24 -21.42
N TYR A 301 24.03 6.53 -20.29
CA TYR A 301 24.26 7.07 -18.94
C TYR A 301 25.26 6.18 -18.15
N PRO A 302 26.58 6.41 -18.24
CA PRO A 302 27.57 5.60 -17.54
C PRO A 302 27.51 5.84 -16.01
N ARG A 303 27.65 4.75 -15.24
CA ARG A 303 27.67 4.72 -13.76
C ARG A 303 28.72 5.68 -13.16
N LEU A 304 28.35 6.36 -12.07
CA LEU A 304 29.29 6.97 -11.11
C LEU A 304 29.72 5.95 -10.03
N PRO A 305 30.93 6.07 -9.44
CA PRO A 305 31.65 4.97 -8.80
C PRO A 305 31.21 4.67 -7.36
N SER A 306 31.12 3.39 -7.02
CA SER A 306 30.87 2.87 -5.67
C SER A 306 32.06 3.12 -4.72
N LYS A 307 31.80 3.64 -3.52
CA LYS A 307 32.74 3.53 -2.39
C LYS A 307 32.13 2.75 -1.22
N ASN A 308 32.83 1.64 -0.94
CA ASN A 308 32.99 0.87 0.29
C ASN A 308 31.78 0.18 0.94
N SER A 309 31.75 -1.12 0.66
CA SER A 309 31.21 -2.18 1.51
C SER A 309 31.82 -2.18 2.91
N ASN A 310 30.99 -2.19 3.95
CA ASN A 310 31.25 -2.96 5.16
C ASN A 310 29.94 -3.50 5.73
N SER A 311 29.91 -4.83 5.88
CA SER A 311 29.03 -5.70 6.67
C SER A 311 27.82 -5.08 7.39
N PHE A 312 26.62 -5.36 6.88
CA PHE A 312 25.37 -5.22 7.66
C PHE A 312 25.11 -6.51 8.46
N VAL A 313 25.16 -6.39 9.79
CA VAL A 313 24.56 -7.37 10.72
C VAL A 313 23.06 -7.07 10.81
N PRO A 314 22.14 -8.06 10.72
CA PRO A 314 20.71 -7.78 10.81
C PRO A 314 20.30 -7.54 12.27
N VAL A 315 20.02 -6.28 12.62
CA VAL A 315 19.28 -5.91 13.84
C VAL A 315 17.79 -6.15 13.58
N LYS A 316 17.09 -6.83 14.51
CA LYS A 316 15.63 -6.97 14.51
C LYS A 316 15.00 -5.57 14.48
N ARG A 317 14.22 -5.25 13.44
CA ARG A 317 13.52 -3.96 13.30
C ARG A 317 12.14 -4.02 13.95
N SER A 318 11.79 -2.98 14.70
CA SER A 318 10.45 -2.71 15.22
C SER A 318 9.60 -1.96 14.18
N PRO A 319 8.26 -1.93 14.31
CA PRO A 319 7.38 -1.22 13.39
C PRO A 319 7.53 0.31 13.52
N THR A 320 7.64 1.01 12.40
CA THR A 320 7.58 2.49 12.33
C THR A 320 6.17 2.97 12.64
N ILE A 321 6.01 3.97 13.50
CA ILE A 321 4.69 4.50 13.92
C ILE A 321 4.24 5.58 12.93
N ASN A 322 3.04 5.45 12.36
CA ASN A 322 2.42 6.49 11.53
C ASN A 322 1.98 7.67 12.41
N THR A 323 2.61 8.83 12.24
CA THR A 323 2.42 10.04 13.05
C THR A 323 1.22 10.91 12.63
N ARG A 324 0.59 10.59 11.48
CA ARG A 324 -0.60 11.31 10.97
C ARG A 324 -1.80 11.05 11.89
N GLY A 325 -2.00 11.95 12.85
CA GLY A 325 -3.10 11.93 13.82
C GLY A 325 -2.72 12.42 15.22
N PHE A 326 -1.44 12.54 15.55
CA PHE A 326 -0.99 13.07 16.84
C PHE A 326 0.29 13.93 16.76
N CYS A 327 0.79 14.20 15.54
CA CYS A 327 1.90 15.13 15.33
C CYS A 327 1.50 16.58 15.64
N GLY A 328 2.50 17.43 15.88
CA GLY A 328 2.33 18.89 15.96
C GLY A 328 1.54 19.38 17.17
N GLN A 329 1.37 18.55 18.21
CA GLN A 329 0.67 18.92 19.45
C GLN A 329 1.64 19.61 20.43
N ALA A 330 1.46 20.91 20.66
CA ALA A 330 2.22 21.65 21.66
C ALA A 330 1.62 21.48 23.07
N ASN A 331 2.46 21.43 24.11
CA ASN A 331 2.00 21.21 25.50
C ASN A 331 1.52 22.50 26.22
N ALA A 332 1.52 23.66 25.57
CA ALA A 332 1.15 24.93 26.21
C ALA A 332 0.33 25.86 25.31
N ALA A 333 -0.73 26.46 25.89
CA ALA A 333 -1.52 27.53 25.31
C ALA A 333 -1.08 28.90 25.89
N GLY A 334 -0.10 29.54 25.27
CA GLY A 334 0.32 30.89 25.65
C GLY A 334 1.01 31.61 24.50
N ARG A 335 0.34 32.59 23.89
CA ARG A 335 0.98 33.53 22.95
C ARG A 335 1.82 34.53 23.72
N ILE A 336 3.13 34.54 23.51
CA ILE A 336 4.03 35.63 23.95
C ILE A 336 4.90 36.04 22.75
N VAL A 337 5.00 37.35 22.51
CA VAL A 337 5.64 37.95 21.32
C VAL A 337 7.02 38.51 21.69
N GLY A 338 8.05 38.13 20.94
CA GLY A 338 9.40 38.72 20.98
C GLY A 338 10.47 37.84 21.63
N GLY A 339 10.99 36.83 20.90
CA GLY A 339 12.22 36.08 21.24
C GLY A 339 12.34 35.68 22.71
N THR A 340 11.37 34.96 23.24
CA THR A 340 11.32 34.57 24.65
C THR A 340 11.78 33.14 24.87
N GLU A 341 12.16 32.82 26.11
CA GLU A 341 12.28 31.42 26.52
C GLU A 341 10.92 30.73 26.30
N ALA A 342 10.94 29.62 25.56
CA ALA A 342 9.76 28.81 25.33
C ALA A 342 9.27 28.24 26.68
N VAL A 343 7.97 27.99 26.82
CA VAL A 343 7.48 27.27 28.00
C VAL A 343 8.17 25.89 28.03
N PRO A 344 8.76 25.46 29.16
CA PRO A 344 9.47 24.18 29.21
C PRO A 344 8.65 23.02 28.63
N HIS A 345 9.25 22.30 27.68
CA HIS A 345 8.66 21.15 26.98
C HIS A 345 7.39 21.44 26.16
N SER A 346 7.10 22.71 25.84
CA SER A 346 5.94 23.08 25.02
C SER A 346 6.06 22.67 23.54
N LEU A 347 7.28 22.47 23.04
CA LEU A 347 7.60 22.13 21.64
C LEU A 347 8.28 20.75 21.58
N PRO A 348 7.53 19.65 21.76
CA PRO A 348 8.08 18.31 22.01
C PRO A 348 8.78 17.63 20.82
N TRP A 349 8.72 18.23 19.63
CA TRP A 349 9.44 17.76 18.43
C TRP A 349 10.85 18.32 18.31
N GLN A 350 11.21 19.29 19.14
CA GLN A 350 12.49 19.96 18.99
C GLN A 350 13.65 19.01 19.31
N VAL A 351 14.67 19.02 18.44
CA VAL A 351 15.87 18.20 18.56
C VAL A 351 17.10 19.08 18.60
N ALA A 352 18.01 18.81 19.55
CA ALA A 352 19.34 19.39 19.57
C ALA A 352 20.35 18.40 18.98
N LEU A 353 21.18 18.86 18.04
CA LEU A 353 22.19 18.06 17.35
C LEU A 353 23.58 18.60 17.67
N PHE A 354 24.35 17.85 18.43
CA PHE A 354 25.79 18.08 18.59
C PHE A 354 26.54 17.21 17.58
N ILE A 355 27.33 17.83 16.72
CA ILE A 355 27.94 17.18 15.55
C ILE A 355 29.45 17.17 15.75
N ASP A 356 30.03 15.96 15.73
CA ASP A 356 31.48 15.72 15.80
C ASP A 356 32.19 16.45 16.97
N ASP A 357 31.50 16.68 18.09
CA ASP A 357 31.94 17.48 19.25
C ASP A 357 32.36 18.93 18.92
N GLN A 358 32.06 19.43 17.71
CA GLN A 358 32.53 20.72 17.20
C GLN A 358 31.42 21.68 16.83
N TYR A 359 30.32 21.18 16.28
CA TYR A 359 29.25 21.99 15.72
C TYR A 359 27.93 21.70 16.42
N PHE A 360 27.00 22.65 16.31
CA PHE A 360 25.67 22.55 16.87
C PHE A 360 24.63 22.97 15.82
N CYS A 361 23.59 22.16 15.68
CA CYS A 361 22.41 22.44 14.88
C CYS A 361 21.13 22.07 15.63
N GLY A 362 20.02 22.60 15.16
CA GLY A 362 18.68 22.13 15.48
C GLY A 362 18.21 21.02 14.53
N GLY A 363 17.11 20.40 14.93
CA GLY A 363 16.37 19.45 14.12
C GLY A 363 14.95 19.31 14.64
N SER A 364 14.19 18.45 13.99
CA SER A 364 12.81 18.17 14.33
C SER A 364 12.52 16.68 14.21
N LEU A 365 11.88 16.10 15.22
CA LEU A 365 11.43 14.72 15.18
C LEU A 365 10.22 14.63 14.25
N ILE A 366 10.29 13.81 13.21
CA ILE A 366 9.18 13.64 12.24
C ILE A 366 8.53 12.25 12.34
N SER A 367 9.26 11.28 12.90
CA SER A 367 8.75 9.97 13.26
C SER A 367 9.52 9.40 14.45
N ASN A 368 9.17 8.19 14.91
CA ASN A 368 9.92 7.54 15.96
C ASN A 368 11.33 7.10 15.51
N GLU A 369 11.67 7.20 14.23
CA GLU A 369 12.96 6.75 13.69
C GLU A 369 13.74 7.85 12.95
N TRP A 370 13.13 9.00 12.68
CA TRP A 370 13.70 10.00 11.78
C TRP A 370 13.65 11.42 12.36
N VAL A 371 14.79 12.11 12.25
CA VAL A 371 14.95 13.54 12.54
C VAL A 371 15.18 14.28 11.22
N LEU A 372 14.41 15.34 10.99
CA LEU A 372 14.57 16.27 9.87
C LEU A 372 15.46 17.44 10.28
N THR A 373 16.46 17.76 9.45
CA THR A 373 17.41 18.86 9.66
C THR A 373 17.92 19.39 8.31
N ALA A 374 18.86 20.35 8.33
CA ALA A 374 19.50 20.91 7.14
C ALA A 374 20.62 20.01 6.61
N ALA A 375 20.83 20.00 5.30
CA ALA A 375 21.92 19.23 4.70
C ALA A 375 23.28 19.74 5.12
N HIS A 376 23.47 21.05 5.26
CA HIS A 376 24.75 21.60 5.74
C HIS A 376 25.09 21.21 7.19
N CYS A 377 24.11 20.80 7.99
CA CYS A 377 24.33 20.25 9.33
C CYS A 377 24.76 18.78 9.29
N ALA A 378 24.34 18.03 8.26
CA ALA A 378 24.57 16.59 8.18
C ALA A 378 25.72 16.20 7.25
N ASP A 379 25.98 16.98 6.19
CA ASP A 379 26.99 16.70 5.18
C ASP A 379 28.38 16.54 5.81
N ALA A 380 29.02 15.40 5.53
CA ALA A 380 30.31 14.99 6.08
C ALA A 380 30.39 14.79 7.61
N ALA A 381 29.27 14.82 8.33
CA ALA A 381 29.23 14.49 9.76
C ALA A 381 29.69 13.05 10.00
N VAL A 382 30.48 12.82 11.04
CA VAL A 382 30.89 11.47 11.48
C VAL A 382 29.86 10.89 12.44
N PHE A 383 29.34 11.71 13.36
CA PHE A 383 28.27 11.33 14.28
C PHE A 383 27.45 12.54 14.75
N PHE A 384 26.25 12.24 15.22
CA PHE A 384 25.34 13.17 15.90
C PHE A 384 25.07 12.66 17.30
N ASP A 385 25.29 13.49 18.31
CA ASP A 385 24.65 13.34 19.61
C ASP A 385 23.33 14.13 19.59
N ILE A 386 22.24 13.37 19.64
CA ILE A 386 20.86 13.81 19.43
C ILE A 386 20.18 13.87 20.79
N TYR A 387 19.78 15.07 21.22
CA TYR A 387 19.02 15.26 22.46
C TYR A 387 17.55 15.55 22.13
N LEU A 388 16.66 14.75 22.71
CA LEU A 388 15.20 14.83 22.60
C LEU A 388 14.61 15.14 23.99
N GLY A 389 13.47 15.84 24.06
CA GLY A 389 12.78 16.10 25.33
C GLY A 389 13.46 17.10 26.27
N SER A 390 14.54 17.74 25.81
CA SER A 390 15.24 18.79 26.55
C SER A 390 14.56 20.14 26.41
N HIS A 391 14.49 20.89 27.51
CA HIS A 391 14.31 22.34 27.52
C HIS A 391 15.67 23.03 27.70
N ASN A 392 16.50 22.55 28.63
CA ASN A 392 17.84 23.09 28.87
C ASN A 392 18.96 22.13 28.45
N VAL A 393 19.55 22.37 27.28
CA VAL A 393 20.56 21.48 26.67
C VAL A 393 21.89 21.41 27.45
N ARG A 394 22.09 22.26 28.47
CA ARG A 394 23.27 22.23 29.34
C ARG A 394 23.08 21.39 30.60
N LEU A 395 21.85 20.99 30.92
CA LEU A 395 21.57 20.10 32.05
C LEU A 395 21.83 18.64 31.68
N THR A 396 22.30 17.86 32.63
CA THR A 396 22.44 16.41 32.46
C THR A 396 21.07 15.71 32.47
N ALA A 397 20.97 14.49 31.93
CA ALA A 397 19.75 13.70 32.03
C ALA A 397 19.30 13.41 33.49
N ALA A 398 20.19 13.54 34.47
CA ALA A 398 19.82 13.44 35.89
C ALA A 398 19.13 14.72 36.41
N GLU A 399 19.46 15.88 35.84
CA GLU A 399 18.89 17.18 36.19
C GLU A 399 17.62 17.48 35.37
N GLU A 400 17.53 16.93 34.16
CA GLU A 400 16.35 16.98 33.29
C GLU A 400 15.96 15.57 32.83
N PRO A 401 15.17 14.82 33.64
CA PRO A 401 14.87 13.40 33.37
C PRO A 401 14.07 13.13 32.10
N THR A 402 13.49 14.16 31.48
CA THR A 402 12.78 14.07 30.19
C THR A 402 13.74 13.99 29.01
N ARG A 403 15.01 14.36 29.21
CA ARG A 403 16.06 14.33 28.19
C ARG A 403 16.41 12.89 27.82
N VAL A 404 16.34 12.59 26.53
CA VAL A 404 16.87 11.36 25.95
C VAL A 404 18.04 11.69 25.04
N GLU A 405 19.17 11.02 25.27
CA GLU A 405 20.42 11.20 24.52
C GLU A 405 20.68 9.97 23.65
N ILE A 406 20.85 10.19 22.35
CA ILE A 406 21.08 9.13 21.38
C ILE A 406 22.20 9.54 20.44
N ARG A 407 23.15 8.62 20.20
CA ARG A 407 24.17 8.81 19.19
C ARG A 407 23.78 8.13 17.88
N SER A 408 23.80 8.85 16.75
CA SER A 408 23.61 8.28 15.42
C SER A 408 24.79 8.58 14.49
N THR A 409 25.02 7.68 13.54
CA THR A 409 25.97 7.84 12.43
C THR A 409 25.29 7.64 11.07
N GLU A 410 23.97 7.41 11.04
CA GLU A 410 23.21 7.16 9.82
C GLU A 410 22.42 8.42 9.43
N TYR A 411 22.70 8.97 8.26
CA TYR A 411 21.97 10.11 7.71
C TYR A 411 21.91 10.04 6.18
N THR A 412 21.02 10.84 5.61
CA THR A 412 20.93 11.07 4.17
C THR A 412 20.70 12.56 3.93
N VAL A 413 21.50 13.15 3.06
CA VAL A 413 21.27 14.50 2.53
C VAL A 413 20.48 14.41 1.23
N HIS A 414 19.83 15.50 0.81
CA HIS A 414 19.19 15.55 -0.50
C HIS A 414 20.24 15.26 -1.62
N PRO A 415 19.92 14.42 -2.63
CA PRO A 415 20.88 14.06 -3.69
C PRO A 415 21.45 15.27 -4.45
N ASP A 416 20.61 16.29 -4.65
CA ASP A 416 21.00 17.54 -5.32
C ASP A 416 21.54 18.62 -4.36
N TRP A 417 21.90 18.25 -3.12
CA TRP A 417 22.52 19.17 -2.16
C TRP A 417 23.79 19.78 -2.77
N ALA A 418 23.85 21.11 -2.80
CA ALA A 418 24.99 21.84 -3.32
C ALA A 418 25.53 22.83 -2.28
N SER A 419 26.49 22.37 -1.48
CA SER A 419 27.06 23.10 -0.34
C SER A 419 27.56 24.51 -0.65
N ILE A 420 28.17 24.72 -1.81
CA ILE A 420 28.67 26.05 -2.23
C ILE A 420 27.55 27.06 -2.44
N ARG A 421 26.36 26.59 -2.87
CA ARG A 421 25.22 27.45 -3.24
C ARG A 421 24.05 27.35 -2.28
N LEU A 422 24.19 26.55 -1.21
CA LEU A 422 23.15 26.26 -0.22
C LEU A 422 21.81 25.84 -0.85
N ARG A 423 21.87 25.02 -1.92
CA ARG A 423 20.67 24.53 -2.63
C ARG A 423 20.29 23.14 -2.16
N ASN A 424 18.99 22.90 -2.01
CA ASN A 424 18.44 21.62 -1.54
C ASN A 424 18.93 21.27 -0.13
N ASP A 425 18.90 22.26 0.76
CA ASP A 425 19.44 22.19 2.12
C ASP A 425 18.54 21.41 3.08
N VAL A 426 18.37 20.12 2.81
CA VAL A 426 17.51 19.22 3.60
C VAL A 426 18.18 17.86 3.80
N ALA A 427 18.10 17.34 5.02
CA ALA A 427 18.63 16.05 5.40
C ALA A 427 17.75 15.33 6.42
N LEU A 428 17.90 14.01 6.46
CA LEU A 428 17.26 13.13 7.43
C LEU A 428 18.33 12.34 8.18
N ILE A 429 18.26 12.36 9.51
CA ILE A 429 19.09 11.53 10.39
C ILE A 429 18.23 10.38 10.89
N LYS A 430 18.74 9.15 10.73
CA LYS A 430 18.07 7.95 11.19
C LYS A 430 18.50 7.64 12.62
N LEU A 431 17.54 7.43 13.51
CA LEU A 431 17.83 7.00 14.87
C LEU A 431 18.31 5.53 14.86
N PRO A 432 19.29 5.15 15.70
CA PRO A 432 19.78 3.78 15.80
C PRO A 432 18.73 2.80 16.33
N ALA A 433 17.73 3.29 17.06
CA ALA A 433 16.56 2.56 17.50
C ALA A 433 15.35 3.50 17.53
N PRO A 434 14.12 2.98 17.36
CA PRO A 434 12.93 3.80 17.47
C PRO A 434 12.76 4.39 18.88
N ILE A 435 12.47 5.69 18.98
CA ILE A 435 12.20 6.37 20.23
C ILE A 435 10.74 6.15 20.68
N GLU A 436 10.52 6.01 21.98
CA GLU A 436 9.17 6.03 22.56
C GLU A 436 8.67 7.47 22.63
N PHE A 437 7.43 7.71 22.18
CA PHE A 437 6.82 9.03 22.31
C PHE A 437 6.34 9.25 23.75
N THR A 438 6.70 10.40 24.32
CA THR A 438 6.26 10.88 25.64
C THR A 438 5.61 12.25 25.47
N PRO A 439 4.93 12.83 26.47
CA PRO A 439 4.42 14.19 26.35
C PRO A 439 5.50 15.19 25.89
N GLU A 440 6.74 15.03 26.34
CA GLU A 440 7.89 15.89 26.02
C GLU A 440 8.64 15.50 24.73
N ILE A 441 8.31 14.34 24.13
CA ILE A 441 8.92 13.82 22.90
C ILE A 441 7.80 13.37 21.95
N GLN A 442 7.46 14.22 20.99
CA GLN A 442 6.41 13.98 19.99
C GLN A 442 6.87 14.46 18.62
N PRO A 443 6.34 13.91 17.52
CA PRO A 443 6.71 14.35 16.18
C PRO A 443 6.01 15.66 15.79
N VAL A 444 6.63 16.46 14.93
CA VAL A 444 5.97 17.61 14.25
C VAL A 444 5.22 17.13 13.02
N CYS A 445 4.13 17.81 12.64
CA CYS A 445 3.49 17.54 11.36
C CYS A 445 4.30 18.16 10.22
N LEU A 446 4.29 17.56 9.04
CA LEU A 446 4.96 18.10 7.85
C LEU A 446 3.96 18.74 6.89
N ALA A 447 4.32 19.89 6.34
CA ALA A 447 3.53 20.53 5.30
C ALA A 447 3.45 19.63 4.04
N PRO A 448 2.24 19.36 3.49
CA PRO A 448 2.09 18.57 2.27
C PRO A 448 2.62 19.32 1.04
N SER A 449 2.87 18.61 -0.06
CA SER A 449 3.33 19.21 -1.32
C SER A 449 2.33 20.20 -1.94
N THR A 450 1.08 20.19 -1.49
CA THR A 450 0.01 21.10 -1.91
C THR A 450 -0.12 22.36 -1.03
N GLU A 451 0.71 22.51 0.01
CA GLU A 451 0.65 23.65 0.93
C GLU A 451 0.94 24.97 0.20
N SER A 452 0.26 26.05 0.62
CA SER A 452 0.45 27.40 0.07
C SER A 452 1.83 27.99 0.38
N ASP A 453 2.13 29.16 -0.19
CA ASP A 453 3.44 29.79 -0.01
C ASP A 453 3.64 30.54 1.31
N HIS A 454 2.57 30.66 2.11
CA HIS A 454 2.49 31.34 3.40
C HIS A 454 2.85 32.83 3.39
N ALA A 455 2.98 33.47 2.22
CA ALA A 455 3.33 34.88 2.18
C ALA A 455 2.29 35.74 2.93
N GLY A 456 2.74 36.45 3.98
CA GLY A 456 1.91 37.24 4.87
C GLY A 456 1.39 36.51 6.12
N ASP A 457 1.54 35.18 6.22
CA ASP A 457 1.23 34.43 7.43
C ASP A 457 2.29 34.68 8.52
N ILE A 458 1.89 34.48 9.79
CA ILE A 458 2.83 34.46 10.92
C ILE A 458 3.30 33.01 11.14
N LEU A 459 4.61 32.83 11.13
CA LEU A 459 5.29 31.56 11.34
C LEU A 459 6.05 31.59 12.66
N HIS A 460 6.34 30.40 13.19
CA HIS A 460 6.99 30.21 14.49
C HIS A 460 8.35 29.53 14.31
N ILE A 461 9.41 30.20 14.76
CA ILE A 461 10.78 29.65 14.82
C ILE A 461 11.03 29.20 16.26
N SER A 462 11.69 28.05 16.43
CA SER A 462 12.15 27.59 17.74
C SER A 462 13.54 26.96 17.69
N GLY A 463 14.36 27.25 18.70
CA GLY A 463 15.73 26.73 18.77
C GLY A 463 16.55 27.20 19.96
N TRP A 464 17.78 26.70 20.03
CA TRP A 464 18.78 27.08 21.04
C TRP A 464 19.88 27.96 20.46
N GLY A 465 19.74 28.46 19.23
CA GLY A 465 20.72 29.34 18.61
C GLY A 465 21.06 30.56 19.48
N ARG A 466 22.10 31.29 19.05
CA ARG A 466 22.58 32.48 19.75
C ARG A 466 21.42 33.48 19.89
N PRO A 467 21.12 33.97 21.11
CA PRO A 467 20.01 34.89 21.31
C PRO A 467 20.28 36.32 20.81
N SER A 468 21.52 36.63 20.42
CA SER A 468 21.93 37.93 19.87
C SER A 468 23.29 37.82 19.17
N ASP A 469 23.64 38.81 18.33
CA ASP A 469 24.93 38.86 17.62
C ASP A 469 26.11 39.01 18.60
N THR A 470 25.85 39.47 19.83
CA THR A 470 26.83 39.64 20.90
C THR A 470 26.96 38.41 21.82
N ALA A 471 26.06 37.44 21.75
CA ALA A 471 26.10 36.24 22.59
C ALA A 471 27.29 35.36 22.20
N THR A 472 28.03 34.80 23.16
CA THR A 472 29.25 34.01 22.87
C THR A 472 29.00 32.51 22.63
N GLY A 473 27.73 32.07 22.66
CA GLY A 473 27.35 30.69 22.41
C GLY A 473 25.84 30.51 22.40
N ILE A 474 25.40 29.28 22.13
CA ILE A 474 23.99 28.87 22.09
C ILE A 474 23.28 29.14 23.41
N SER A 475 21.98 29.44 23.33
CA SER A 475 21.10 29.57 24.50
C SER A 475 21.07 28.27 25.29
N PRO A 476 21.20 28.29 26.64
CA PRO A 476 20.99 27.10 27.44
C PRO A 476 19.58 26.54 27.31
N VAL A 477 18.58 27.42 27.21
CA VAL A 477 17.15 27.09 27.22
C VAL A 477 16.54 27.25 25.84
N LEU A 478 15.48 26.49 25.53
CA LEU A 478 14.76 26.59 24.27
C LEU A 478 14.09 27.96 24.17
N ARG A 479 14.19 28.59 22.99
CA ARG A 479 13.59 29.89 22.69
C ARG A 479 12.68 29.80 21.48
N GLU A 480 11.72 30.69 21.40
CA GLU A 480 10.78 30.79 20.29
C GLU A 480 10.49 32.24 19.90
N VAL A 481 10.14 32.45 18.63
CA VAL A 481 9.76 33.77 18.10
C VAL A 481 8.78 33.64 16.93
N ASP A 482 7.81 34.55 16.91
CA ASP A 482 6.85 34.72 15.82
C ASP A 482 7.41 35.68 14.78
N VAL A 483 7.40 35.28 13.50
CA VAL A 483 7.94 36.06 12.38
C VAL A 483 6.98 36.04 11.19
N PRO A 484 6.75 37.17 10.52
CA PRO A 484 5.97 37.20 9.29
C PRO A 484 6.72 36.54 8.14
N CYS A 485 6.04 35.68 7.39
CA CYS A 485 6.55 35.10 6.15
C CYS A 485 6.48 36.13 5.03
N ILE A 486 7.53 36.23 4.22
CA ILE A 486 7.60 37.08 3.03
C ILE A 486 7.68 36.25 1.77
N SER A 487 7.36 36.88 0.64
CA SER A 487 7.48 36.22 -0.65
C SER A 487 8.94 35.97 -1.02
N ASN A 488 9.18 34.94 -1.83
CA ASN A 488 10.51 34.68 -2.40
C ASN A 488 11.02 35.87 -3.24
N ALA A 489 10.13 36.66 -3.84
CA ALA A 489 10.49 37.84 -4.60
C ALA A 489 11.06 38.96 -3.70
N GLU A 490 10.47 39.18 -2.53
CA GLU A 490 10.96 40.13 -1.52
C GLU A 490 12.29 39.64 -0.93
N CYS A 491 12.37 38.36 -0.57
CA CYS A 491 13.60 37.73 -0.07
C CYS A 491 14.77 37.80 -1.09
N ALA A 492 14.46 37.64 -2.38
CA ALA A 492 15.43 37.76 -3.46
C ALA A 492 15.97 39.18 -3.64
N ALA A 493 15.31 40.22 -3.10
CA ALA A 493 15.86 41.58 -3.10
C ALA A 493 17.14 41.68 -2.25
N THR A 494 17.27 40.82 -1.23
CA THR A 494 18.46 40.73 -0.37
C THR A 494 19.45 39.68 -0.87
N PHE A 495 18.97 38.47 -1.17
CA PHE A 495 19.84 37.32 -1.48
C PHE A 495 20.01 37.02 -2.97
N GLY A 496 19.34 37.78 -3.84
CA GLY A 496 19.42 37.62 -5.29
C GLY A 496 19.03 36.20 -5.73
N ASN A 497 19.82 35.67 -6.66
CA ASN A 497 19.59 34.35 -7.29
C ASN A 497 19.84 33.15 -6.36
N THR A 498 20.23 33.38 -5.10
CA THR A 498 20.32 32.32 -4.10
C THR A 498 18.92 31.81 -3.73
N ILE A 499 17.90 32.66 -3.77
CA ILE A 499 16.51 32.27 -3.53
C ILE A 499 15.95 31.49 -4.72
N GLN A 500 15.35 30.34 -4.42
CA GLN A 500 14.74 29.40 -5.36
C GLN A 500 13.32 29.01 -4.89
N PRO A 501 12.51 28.33 -5.73
CA PRO A 501 11.19 27.85 -5.30
C PRO A 501 11.24 26.93 -4.06
N GLY A 502 12.33 26.19 -3.89
CA GLY A 502 12.59 25.37 -2.71
C GLY A 502 12.94 26.15 -1.43
N ASN A 503 12.83 27.49 -1.44
CA ASN A 503 12.99 28.33 -0.25
C ASN A 503 11.67 28.90 0.23
N ILE A 504 11.57 29.11 1.54
CA ILE A 504 10.57 29.94 2.22
C ILE A 504 11.33 30.95 3.08
N CYS A 505 10.86 32.19 3.16
CA CYS A 505 11.59 33.27 3.84
C CYS A 505 10.71 34.00 4.85
N VAL A 506 11.33 34.56 5.86
CA VAL A 506 10.67 35.37 6.90
C VAL A 506 11.31 36.73 6.98
N ASP A 507 10.51 37.75 7.30
CA ASP A 507 11.00 39.08 7.61
C ASP A 507 11.41 39.14 9.09
N THR A 508 12.64 39.56 9.32
CA THR A 508 13.27 39.64 10.64
C THR A 508 13.39 41.08 11.15
N THR A 509 12.74 42.04 10.47
CA THR A 509 12.73 43.46 10.85
C THR A 509 12.40 43.61 12.33
N GLY A 510 13.30 44.27 13.06
CA GLY A 510 13.23 44.38 14.53
C GLY A 510 14.16 43.42 15.28
N GLY A 511 14.96 42.61 14.59
CA GLY A 511 15.93 41.70 15.19
C GLY A 511 15.28 40.42 15.72
N HIS A 512 14.25 39.94 15.02
CA HIS A 512 13.47 38.77 15.39
C HIS A 512 13.63 37.71 14.30
N GLY A 513 14.46 36.70 14.51
CA GLY A 513 14.80 35.72 13.49
C GLY A 513 15.60 34.55 14.05
N SER A 514 16.07 33.69 13.14
CA SER A 514 17.01 32.62 13.45
C SER A 514 18.44 33.16 13.57
N CYS A 515 19.29 32.48 14.33
CA CYS A 515 20.69 32.85 14.42
C CYS A 515 21.61 31.62 14.44
N ASP A 516 22.93 31.84 14.58
CA ASP A 516 23.88 30.72 14.58
C ASP A 516 23.50 29.69 15.64
N GLY A 517 23.39 28.43 15.22
CA GLY A 517 22.96 27.31 16.05
C GLY A 517 21.47 26.95 15.92
N ASP A 518 20.65 27.78 15.28
CA ASP A 518 19.28 27.39 14.90
C ASP A 518 19.22 26.61 13.59
N SER A 519 20.32 26.58 12.81
CA SER A 519 20.48 25.81 11.57
C SER A 519 19.91 24.40 11.68
N GLY A 520 19.07 24.00 10.72
CA GLY A 520 18.38 22.71 10.74
C GLY A 520 17.13 22.64 11.62
N GLY A 521 16.88 23.64 12.46
CA GLY A 521 15.67 23.75 13.29
C GLY A 521 14.39 24.01 12.48
N PRO A 522 13.21 23.75 13.07
CA PRO A 522 11.93 23.87 12.37
C PRO A 522 11.41 25.31 12.32
N LEU A 523 10.80 25.65 11.17
CA LEU A 523 9.87 26.77 11.02
C LEU A 523 8.46 26.19 10.89
N THR A 524 7.55 26.56 11.77
CA THR A 524 6.20 25.97 11.84
C THR A 524 5.10 26.99 11.59
N PHE A 525 4.05 26.56 10.89
CA PHE A 525 2.78 27.25 10.77
C PHE A 525 1.75 26.60 11.69
N VAL A 526 1.07 27.39 12.52
CA VAL A 526 0.06 26.88 13.45
C VAL A 526 -1.32 27.00 12.82
N ASN A 527 -1.92 25.86 12.48
CA ASN A 527 -3.28 25.79 11.96
C ASN A 527 -4.17 25.01 12.95
N GLY A 528 -5.21 25.66 13.49
CA GLY A 528 -6.12 25.02 14.45
C GLY A 528 -5.44 24.53 15.74
N GLY A 529 -4.30 25.12 16.12
CA GLY A 529 -3.49 24.70 17.29
C GLY A 529 -2.49 23.58 16.99
N VAL A 530 -2.40 23.12 15.74
CA VAL A 530 -1.44 22.09 15.31
C VAL A 530 -0.28 22.75 14.57
N HIS A 531 0.94 22.44 14.97
CA HIS A 531 2.17 22.91 14.32
C HIS A 531 2.50 22.04 13.09
N ASN A 532 2.51 22.67 11.92
CA ASN A 532 2.99 22.07 10.67
C ASN A 532 4.33 22.70 10.31
N GLN A 533 5.38 21.90 10.20
CA GLN A 533 6.68 22.37 9.77
C GLN A 533 6.64 22.70 8.27
N VAL A 534 6.85 23.97 7.97
CA VAL A 534 6.83 24.55 6.62
C VAL A 534 8.24 24.89 6.14
N GLY A 535 9.21 24.99 7.05
CA GLY A 535 10.60 25.29 6.73
C GLY A 535 11.63 24.63 7.65
N ILE A 536 12.88 24.62 7.19
CA ILE A 536 14.08 24.17 7.91
C ILE A 536 15.10 25.31 7.84
N VAL A 537 15.62 25.78 8.98
CA VAL A 537 16.59 26.91 9.01
C VAL A 537 17.79 26.57 8.14
N SER A 538 18.07 27.42 7.14
CA SER A 538 19.12 27.17 6.15
C SER A 538 20.20 28.25 6.19
N PHE A 539 19.86 29.51 5.92
CA PHE A 539 20.83 30.62 5.97
C PHE A 539 20.17 31.97 6.25
N GLY A 540 20.92 32.84 6.92
CA GLY A 540 20.60 34.26 7.13
C GLY A 540 21.64 35.18 6.50
N ALA A 541 21.48 36.49 6.69
CA ALA A 541 22.43 37.46 6.18
C ALA A 541 23.75 37.45 6.98
N SER A 542 24.88 37.51 6.28
CA SER A 542 26.22 37.58 6.90
C SER A 542 26.47 38.87 7.71
N ALA A 543 25.52 39.81 7.71
CA ALA A 543 25.62 41.07 8.44
C ALA A 543 25.29 40.91 9.94
N GLY A 544 24.67 39.80 10.34
CA GLY A 544 24.20 39.54 11.71
C GLY A 544 22.69 39.33 11.77
N CYS A 545 22.24 38.59 12.78
CA CYS A 545 20.86 38.16 12.99
C CYS A 545 19.97 39.32 13.51
N GLU A 546 20.56 40.34 14.14
CA GLU A 546 19.82 41.48 14.71
C GLU A 546 19.65 42.65 13.73
N VAL A 547 20.23 42.54 12.53
CA VAL A 547 20.26 43.63 11.53
C VAL A 547 18.91 43.78 10.81
N GLY A 548 18.04 42.77 10.87
CA GLY A 548 16.71 42.80 10.26
C GLY A 548 16.69 42.45 8.76
N TYR A 549 17.71 41.73 8.27
CA TYR A 549 17.66 41.13 6.93
C TYR A 549 16.89 39.79 6.97
N PRO A 550 16.11 39.46 5.94
CA PRO A 550 15.33 38.22 5.93
C PRO A 550 16.15 36.98 6.21
N ASP A 551 15.50 35.95 6.77
CA ASP A 551 16.09 34.61 6.89
C ASP A 551 15.45 33.67 5.88
N ALA A 552 16.26 32.76 5.33
CA ALA A 552 15.84 31.78 4.34
C ALA A 552 15.91 30.36 4.89
N PHE A 553 14.87 29.59 4.56
CA PHE A 553 14.65 28.23 5.01
C PHE A 553 14.49 27.30 3.80
N ALA A 554 14.83 26.03 3.94
CA ALA A 554 14.42 25.01 2.98
C ALA A 554 12.92 24.74 3.15
N ARG A 555 12.14 24.92 2.07
CA ARG A 555 10.67 24.80 2.08
C ARG A 555 10.24 23.34 2.15
N VAL A 556 9.65 22.91 3.27
CA VAL A 556 9.28 21.50 3.50
C VAL A 556 8.33 20.98 2.43
N SER A 557 7.32 21.75 2.03
CA SER A 557 6.36 21.33 0.99
C SER A 557 7.03 21.05 -0.36
N TYR A 558 8.10 21.76 -0.70
CA TYR A 558 8.88 21.52 -1.92
C TYR A 558 9.62 20.17 -1.89
N TYR A 559 10.09 19.76 -0.71
CA TYR A 559 10.82 18.50 -0.52
C TYR A 559 9.92 17.37 0.03
N ALA A 560 8.61 17.58 0.16
CA ALA A 560 7.69 16.64 0.80
C ALA A 560 7.71 15.25 0.14
N ASP A 561 7.80 15.20 -1.19
CA ASP A 561 7.90 13.94 -1.93
C ASP A 561 9.18 13.18 -1.56
N TRP A 562 10.33 13.86 -1.53
CA TRP A 562 11.61 13.29 -1.11
C TRP A 562 11.57 12.79 0.34
N ILE A 563 11.07 13.61 1.27
CA ILE A 563 10.94 13.26 2.70
C ILE A 563 10.04 12.03 2.87
N SER A 564 8.92 11.97 2.17
CA SER A 564 7.94 10.87 2.26
C SER A 564 8.52 9.52 1.84
N THR A 565 9.56 9.50 0.99
CA THR A 565 10.22 8.25 0.60
C THR A 565 10.88 7.55 1.79
N PHE A 566 11.20 8.24 2.87
CA PHE A 566 11.82 7.69 4.07
C PHE A 566 10.80 7.34 5.17
N GLU A 567 9.65 8.02 5.21
CA GLU A 567 8.51 7.68 6.08
C GLU A 567 7.78 6.39 5.63
N ILE A 568 7.75 6.11 4.32
CA ILE A 568 6.97 5.01 3.72
C ILE A 568 7.80 3.69 3.59
N ARG A 569 9.13 3.75 3.76
CA ARG A 569 10.06 2.67 3.39
C ARG A 569 10.10 1.41 4.29
N ASN A 570 9.20 1.23 5.26
CA ASN A 570 9.24 0.08 6.19
C ASN A 570 8.04 -0.90 6.13
N GLN A 571 7.23 -0.90 5.07
CA GLN A 571 6.31 -2.02 4.80
C GLN A 571 6.71 -2.84 3.58
N CYS A 572 7.81 -3.59 3.71
CA CYS A 572 8.11 -4.76 2.87
C CYS A 572 8.31 -5.96 3.79
N THR A 573 7.26 -6.76 3.99
CA THR A 573 7.37 -8.04 4.70
C THR A 573 7.92 -9.10 3.73
N LEU A 574 9.16 -9.55 3.96
CA LEU A 574 9.67 -10.78 3.37
C LEU A 574 8.94 -11.96 4.03
N VAL A 575 8.08 -12.66 3.27
CA VAL A 575 7.60 -13.98 3.68
C VAL A 575 8.73 -14.98 3.42
N ARG A 576 9.40 -15.43 4.48
CA ARG A 576 10.24 -16.64 4.41
C ARG A 576 9.35 -17.87 4.56
N PHE A 577 9.35 -18.74 3.55
CA PHE A 577 8.96 -20.13 3.72
C PHE A 577 10.18 -20.90 4.22
N ASP A 578 10.21 -21.23 5.52
CA ASP A 578 11.11 -22.25 6.02
C ASP A 578 10.36 -23.58 6.09
N HIS A 579 10.87 -24.55 5.36
CA HIS A 579 10.18 -25.79 5.05
C HIS A 579 10.99 -26.95 5.61
N GLN A 580 11.26 -27.00 6.92
CA GLN A 580 11.75 -28.22 7.55
C GLN A 580 11.18 -28.48 8.96
N ASN A 581 10.69 -29.71 9.10
CA ASN A 581 10.42 -30.49 10.32
C ASN A 581 9.00 -30.42 10.91
N ILE A 582 8.10 -31.10 10.20
CA ILE A 582 7.14 -32.02 10.82
C ILE A 582 7.95 -32.99 11.69
N VAL A 583 7.78 -32.96 13.03
CA VAL A 583 7.52 -34.07 13.98
C VAL A 583 7.68 -33.50 15.42
N ASN A 584 6.75 -33.85 16.32
CA ASN A 584 6.72 -33.61 17.78
C ASN A 584 5.97 -32.37 18.30
N MET A 585 4.69 -32.31 17.91
CA MET A 585 3.63 -31.62 18.63
C MET A 585 3.17 -32.49 19.81
N LYS A 586 3.49 -32.08 21.05
CA LYS A 586 2.80 -32.35 22.33
C LYS A 586 3.78 -31.98 23.45
N VAL A 587 3.56 -30.83 24.09
CA VAL A 587 3.97 -30.44 25.48
C VAL A 587 3.92 -28.91 25.64
N LEU A 588 3.95 -28.12 24.57
CA LEU A 588 3.91 -26.65 24.64
C LEU A 588 2.48 -26.03 24.62
N ALA A 589 1.45 -26.79 25.02
CA ALA A 589 0.07 -26.30 25.07
C ALA A 589 -0.36 -25.82 26.47
N ILE A 590 0.47 -26.03 27.50
CA ILE A 590 0.07 -25.78 28.90
C ILE A 590 0.74 -24.52 29.50
N VAL A 591 1.81 -24.01 28.88
CA VAL A 591 2.54 -22.83 29.41
C VAL A 591 2.14 -21.52 28.70
N LEU A 592 1.54 -21.58 27.51
CA LEU A 592 1.11 -20.40 26.74
C LEU A 592 -0.29 -19.85 27.14
N ALA A 593 -1.04 -20.56 27.98
CA ALA A 593 -2.35 -20.10 28.47
C ALA A 593 -2.25 -19.10 29.65
N ALA A 594 -1.05 -18.79 30.15
CA ALA A 594 -0.86 -17.94 31.33
C ALA A 594 -0.15 -16.60 31.04
N PHE A 595 0.12 -16.27 29.77
CA PHE A 595 0.83 -15.03 29.39
C PHE A 595 0.15 -14.25 28.24
N ILE A 596 -1.18 -14.37 28.10
CA ILE A 596 -1.99 -13.46 27.29
C ILE A 596 -3.06 -12.84 28.17
N VAL A 597 -2.64 -12.01 29.12
CA VAL A 597 -3.48 -10.96 29.70
C VAL A 597 -2.58 -9.75 29.84
N SER A 598 -2.90 -8.68 29.08
CA SER A 598 -2.26 -7.34 28.96
C SER A 598 -1.54 -7.15 27.61
N GLN A 599 -1.88 -6.19 26.73
CA GLN A 599 -2.92 -5.16 26.67
C GLN A 599 -3.30 -5.04 25.18
N ALA A 600 -4.54 -5.29 24.80
CA ALA A 600 -5.05 -4.72 23.54
C ALA A 600 -5.33 -3.25 23.86
N ALA A 601 -4.79 -2.29 23.12
CA ALA A 601 -5.14 -0.88 23.31
C ALA A 601 -6.52 -0.61 22.71
N ALA A 602 -7.31 0.26 23.35
CA ALA A 602 -8.58 0.76 22.84
C ALA A 602 -8.40 1.36 21.44
N ARG A 603 -9.29 1.04 20.47
CA ARG A 603 -9.26 1.69 19.15
C ARG A 603 -9.63 3.16 19.28
N ASP A 604 -8.79 4.04 18.73
CA ASP A 604 -9.11 5.48 18.64
C ASP A 604 -10.17 5.72 17.55
N LEU A 605 -11.43 5.84 17.98
CA LEU A 605 -12.57 6.06 17.10
C LEU A 605 -12.58 7.44 16.42
N SER A 606 -11.77 8.40 16.88
CA SER A 606 -11.72 9.75 16.28
C SER A 606 -11.13 9.75 14.86
N LYS A 607 -10.39 8.69 14.50
CA LYS A 607 -9.80 8.48 13.17
C LYS A 607 -10.79 8.00 12.12
N TYR A 608 -11.94 7.47 12.55
CA TYR A 608 -12.93 6.87 11.66
C TYR A 608 -14.03 7.87 11.34
N GLN A 609 -14.19 8.17 10.06
CA GLN A 609 -15.28 9.00 9.57
C GLN A 609 -16.52 8.14 9.31
N SER A 610 -17.72 8.65 9.59
CA SER A 610 -18.93 8.00 9.12
C SER A 610 -18.86 7.84 7.60
N ARG A 611 -19.11 6.65 7.08
CA ARG A 611 -19.17 6.45 5.63
C ARG A 611 -20.48 7.03 5.10
N SER A 612 -20.54 8.35 4.91
CA SER A 612 -21.74 9.06 4.47
C SER A 612 -21.64 9.55 3.02
N VAL A 613 -22.80 9.87 2.45
CA VAL A 613 -23.04 10.12 1.01
C VAL A 613 -22.44 11.44 0.49
N LEU A 614 -21.84 12.28 1.35
CA LEU A 614 -21.38 13.63 0.97
C LEU A 614 -20.19 13.67 -0.02
N TYR A 615 -19.62 12.50 -0.36
CA TYR A 615 -18.66 12.35 -1.45
C TYR A 615 -19.14 11.28 -2.44
N PRO A 616 -19.98 11.62 -3.44
CA PRO A 616 -20.40 10.66 -4.46
C PRO A 616 -19.18 10.20 -5.26
N ARG A 617 -18.70 8.98 -5.00
CA ARG A 617 -17.78 8.28 -5.90
C ARG A 617 -18.54 7.91 -7.17
N LEU A 618 -17.90 8.14 -8.32
CA LEU A 618 -18.37 7.61 -9.60
C LEU A 618 -18.67 6.11 -9.44
N PRO A 619 -19.82 5.62 -9.93
CA PRO A 619 -20.27 4.26 -9.67
C PRO A 619 -19.22 3.26 -10.13
N SER A 620 -18.81 2.43 -9.18
CA SER A 620 -18.00 1.25 -9.45
C SER A 620 -18.75 0.40 -10.48
N LYS A 621 -18.25 0.36 -11.72
CA LYS A 621 -18.75 -0.60 -12.75
C LYS A 621 -18.25 -2.04 -12.51
N ASN A 622 -17.52 -2.27 -11.43
CA ASN A 622 -17.11 -3.60 -11.00
C ASN A 622 -17.31 -3.68 -9.49
N SER A 623 -18.55 -3.97 -9.06
CA SER A 623 -18.69 -4.59 -7.75
C SER A 623 -17.90 -5.89 -7.77
N ASN A 624 -16.93 -6.02 -6.87
CA ASN A 624 -16.43 -7.32 -6.46
C ASN A 624 -17.62 -8.07 -5.83
N SER A 625 -18.49 -8.63 -6.65
CA SER A 625 -19.50 -9.55 -6.17
C SER A 625 -18.82 -10.90 -6.03
N PHE A 626 -18.51 -11.26 -4.79
CA PHE A 626 -18.49 -12.67 -4.43
C PHE A 626 -19.79 -13.28 -4.97
N VAL A 627 -19.69 -14.17 -5.97
CA VAL A 627 -20.83 -14.97 -6.45
C VAL A 627 -20.86 -16.23 -5.60
N PRO A 628 -21.80 -16.36 -4.65
CA PRO A 628 -21.86 -17.54 -3.78
C PRO A 628 -22.05 -18.80 -4.62
N VAL A 629 -21.09 -19.72 -4.51
CA VAL A 629 -21.26 -21.10 -4.96
C VAL A 629 -22.09 -21.81 -3.89
N LYS A 630 -23.35 -22.11 -4.22
CA LYS A 630 -24.39 -22.67 -3.34
C LYS A 630 -24.00 -24.03 -2.75
N ARG A 631 -23.22 -24.10 -1.65
CA ARG A 631 -22.86 -25.36 -0.93
C ARG A 631 -22.46 -25.20 0.56
N SER A 632 -23.11 -24.35 1.36
CA SER A 632 -23.04 -24.48 2.83
C SER A 632 -24.35 -25.06 3.40
N PRO A 633 -24.30 -25.95 4.41
CA PRO A 633 -25.50 -26.45 5.08
C PRO A 633 -26.22 -25.28 5.74
N THR A 634 -27.48 -25.08 5.38
CA THR A 634 -28.32 -23.99 5.86
C THR A 634 -28.61 -24.13 7.35
N ILE A 635 -28.16 -23.18 8.17
CA ILE A 635 -28.67 -23.05 9.54
C ILE A 635 -30.00 -22.32 9.49
N ASN A 636 -31.07 -23.02 9.85
CA ASN A 636 -32.39 -22.43 10.00
C ASN A 636 -32.42 -21.60 11.29
N THR A 637 -32.34 -20.27 11.18
CA THR A 637 -32.40 -19.34 12.32
C THR A 637 -33.82 -19.16 12.88
N ARG A 638 -34.83 -19.75 12.23
CA ARG A 638 -36.23 -19.71 12.65
C ARG A 638 -36.40 -20.36 14.01
N GLY A 639 -36.87 -19.57 14.98
CA GLY A 639 -37.17 -20.01 16.35
C GLY A 639 -36.19 -19.50 17.41
N PHE A 640 -35.05 -18.91 17.04
CA PHE A 640 -34.13 -18.28 17.99
C PHE A 640 -33.54 -16.94 17.52
N CYS A 641 -33.78 -16.51 16.28
CA CYS A 641 -33.43 -15.16 15.85
C CYS A 641 -34.25 -14.08 16.58
N GLY A 642 -33.74 -12.85 16.58
CA GLY A 642 -34.48 -11.66 17.01
C GLY A 642 -34.83 -11.62 18.51
N GLN A 643 -34.18 -12.44 19.33
CA GLN A 643 -34.39 -12.47 20.79
C GLN A 643 -33.50 -11.42 21.47
N ALA A 644 -34.10 -10.36 22.02
CA ALA A 644 -33.39 -9.36 22.81
C ALA A 644 -33.15 -9.86 24.25
N ASN A 645 -32.03 -9.48 24.87
CA ASN A 645 -31.68 -9.89 26.24
C ASN A 645 -32.36 -9.02 27.33
N ALA A 646 -32.98 -7.90 26.97
CA ALA A 646 -33.68 -7.02 27.90
C ALA A 646 -34.84 -6.25 27.23
N ALA A 647 -35.98 -6.16 27.90
CA ALA A 647 -37.14 -5.38 27.45
C ALA A 647 -37.14 -4.00 28.13
N GLY A 648 -36.35 -3.07 27.60
CA GLY A 648 -36.41 -1.64 27.97
C GLY A 648 -37.39 -0.92 27.03
N ARG A 649 -38.35 -0.17 27.58
CA ARG A 649 -39.28 0.67 26.80
C ARG A 649 -38.87 2.12 27.02
N ILE A 650 -38.19 2.76 26.07
CA ILE A 650 -37.70 4.14 26.25
C ILE A 650 -37.87 4.96 24.96
N VAL A 651 -38.40 6.17 25.12
CA VAL A 651 -38.71 7.15 24.06
C VAL A 651 -37.60 8.21 24.04
N GLY A 652 -37.01 8.46 22.87
CA GLY A 652 -36.02 9.52 22.65
C GLY A 652 -34.55 9.09 22.88
N GLY A 653 -33.95 8.42 21.88
CA GLY A 653 -32.50 8.20 21.72
C GLY A 653 -31.70 7.97 23.00
N THR A 654 -31.80 6.79 23.60
CA THR A 654 -31.06 6.45 24.83
C THR A 654 -29.96 5.43 24.58
N GLU A 655 -29.00 5.36 25.50
CA GLU A 655 -28.07 4.23 25.55
C GLU A 655 -28.87 2.93 25.70
N ALA A 656 -28.61 1.96 24.82
CA ALA A 656 -29.21 0.64 24.91
C ALA A 656 -28.72 -0.06 26.18
N VAL A 657 -29.54 -0.93 26.75
CA VAL A 657 -29.07 -1.78 27.85
C VAL A 657 -27.89 -2.63 27.34
N PRO A 658 -26.74 -2.68 28.04
CA PRO A 658 -25.59 -3.43 27.56
C PRO A 658 -25.94 -4.85 27.10
N HIS A 659 -25.57 -5.17 25.86
CA HIS A 659 -25.81 -6.45 25.19
C HIS A 659 -27.30 -6.83 25.01
N SER A 660 -28.24 -5.89 25.09
CA SER A 660 -29.67 -6.15 24.85
C SER A 660 -29.99 -6.49 23.40
N LEU A 661 -29.17 -6.04 22.45
CA LEU A 661 -29.35 -6.18 21.00
C LEU A 661 -28.21 -7.02 20.39
N PRO A 662 -28.23 -8.36 20.57
CA PRO A 662 -27.08 -9.24 20.29
C PRO A 662 -26.73 -9.44 18.81
N TRP A 663 -27.56 -8.93 17.90
CA TRP A 663 -27.29 -8.93 16.46
C TRP A 663 -26.53 -7.71 15.97
N GLN A 664 -26.34 -6.68 16.80
CA GLN A 664 -25.72 -5.45 16.35
C GLN A 664 -24.23 -5.69 15.99
N VAL A 665 -23.82 -5.16 14.83
CA VAL A 665 -22.44 -5.29 14.32
C VAL A 665 -21.83 -3.91 14.12
N ALA A 666 -20.60 -3.71 14.59
CA ALA A 666 -19.79 -2.54 14.25
C ALA A 666 -18.83 -2.89 13.11
N LEU A 667 -18.82 -2.08 12.04
CA LEU A 667 -17.99 -2.28 10.87
C LEU A 667 -16.98 -1.13 10.76
N PHE A 668 -15.71 -1.45 10.97
CA PHE A 668 -14.59 -0.57 10.67
C PHE A 668 -14.02 -0.94 9.31
N ILE A 669 -14.04 0.00 8.38
CA ILE A 669 -13.76 -0.26 6.96
C ILE A 669 -12.49 0.49 6.56
N ASP A 670 -11.52 -0.24 6.02
CA ASP A 670 -10.27 0.28 5.46
C ASP A 670 -9.47 1.21 6.41
N ASP A 671 -9.60 1.01 7.73
CA ASP A 671 -9.05 1.88 8.80
C ASP A 671 -9.42 3.37 8.67
N GLN A 672 -10.48 3.68 7.92
CA GLN A 672 -10.89 5.04 7.57
C GLN A 672 -12.34 5.34 7.89
N TYR A 673 -13.21 4.35 7.71
CA TYR A 673 -14.65 4.56 7.74
C TYR A 673 -15.36 3.67 8.76
N PHE A 674 -16.52 4.14 9.22
CA PHE A 674 -17.39 3.40 10.13
C PHE A 674 -18.81 3.25 9.56
N CYS A 675 -19.36 2.04 9.71
CA CYS A 675 -20.76 1.71 9.49
C CYS A 675 -21.28 0.75 10.57
N GLY A 676 -22.60 0.68 10.69
CA GLY A 676 -23.29 -0.40 11.38
C GLY A 676 -23.55 -1.59 10.46
N GLY A 677 -23.99 -2.68 11.09
CA GLY A 677 -24.45 -3.89 10.43
C GLY A 677 -25.30 -4.72 11.38
N SER A 678 -25.76 -5.85 10.87
CA SER A 678 -26.58 -6.81 11.63
C SER A 678 -26.16 -8.23 11.31
N LEU A 679 -25.95 -9.04 12.34
CA LEU A 679 -25.69 -10.46 12.21
C LEU A 679 -27.00 -11.15 11.82
N ILE A 680 -27.02 -11.85 10.68
CA ILE A 680 -28.22 -12.54 10.17
C ILE A 680 -28.08 -14.06 10.19
N SER A 681 -26.86 -14.54 10.37
CA SER A 681 -26.50 -15.94 10.61
C SER A 681 -25.11 -16.01 11.23
N ASN A 682 -24.61 -17.20 11.55
CA ASN A 682 -23.24 -17.35 12.03
C ASN A 682 -22.17 -17.11 10.95
N GLU A 683 -22.53 -16.92 9.69
CA GLU A 683 -21.58 -16.70 8.59
C GLU A 683 -21.78 -15.36 7.87
N TRP A 684 -22.85 -14.62 8.16
CA TRP A 684 -23.28 -13.48 7.36
C TRP A 684 -23.69 -12.27 8.18
N VAL A 685 -23.19 -11.11 7.76
CA VAL A 685 -23.59 -9.79 8.23
C VAL A 685 -24.30 -9.04 7.11
N LEU A 686 -25.45 -8.45 7.42
CA LEU A 686 -26.21 -7.56 6.54
C LEU A 686 -25.85 -6.09 6.84
N THR A 687 -25.58 -5.32 5.79
CA THR A 687 -25.24 -3.89 5.88
C THR A 687 -25.65 -3.15 4.59
N ALA A 688 -25.33 -1.86 4.46
CA ALA A 688 -25.62 -1.06 3.27
C ALA A 688 -24.57 -1.26 2.17
N ALA A 689 -24.96 -1.12 0.91
CA ALA A 689 -24.03 -1.23 -0.21
C ALA A 689 -23.00 -0.10 -0.23
N HIS A 690 -23.39 1.13 0.13
CA HIS A 690 -22.43 2.23 0.23
C HIS A 690 -21.36 2.02 1.31
N CYS A 691 -21.64 1.18 2.33
CA CYS A 691 -20.68 0.75 3.33
C CYS A 691 -19.69 -0.28 2.80
N ALA A 692 -20.13 -1.18 1.92
CA ALA A 692 -19.32 -2.30 1.43
C ALA A 692 -18.63 -2.05 0.07
N ASP A 693 -19.22 -1.25 -0.82
CA ASP A 693 -18.73 -1.04 -2.18
C ASP A 693 -17.28 -0.53 -2.20
N ALA A 694 -16.39 -1.21 -2.93
CA ALA A 694 -14.96 -0.91 -2.99
C ALA A 694 -14.21 -0.95 -1.64
N ALA A 695 -14.78 -1.57 -0.59
CA ALA A 695 -14.02 -1.88 0.62
C ALA A 695 -12.91 -2.89 0.31
N VAL A 696 -11.75 -2.73 0.94
CA VAL A 696 -10.62 -3.66 0.90
C VAL A 696 -10.75 -4.68 2.03
N PHE A 697 -11.14 -4.23 3.23
CA PHE A 697 -11.43 -5.10 4.36
C PHE A 697 -12.43 -4.48 5.35
N PHE A 698 -13.04 -5.34 6.16
CA PHE A 698 -13.90 -4.99 7.29
C PHE A 698 -13.29 -5.60 8.55
N ASP A 699 -13.06 -4.79 9.58
CA ASP A 699 -12.98 -5.28 10.95
C ASP A 699 -14.38 -5.24 11.57
N ILE A 700 -14.88 -6.42 11.90
CA ILE A 700 -16.25 -6.72 12.30
C ILE A 700 -16.26 -7.00 13.78
N TYR A 701 -16.95 -6.16 14.55
CA TYR A 701 -17.08 -6.30 16.00
C TYR A 701 -18.49 -6.80 16.34
N LEU A 702 -18.53 -7.95 17.02
CA LEU A 702 -19.75 -8.62 17.48
C LEU A 702 -19.76 -8.65 19.00
N GLY A 703 -20.94 -8.59 19.64
CA GLY A 703 -21.07 -8.72 21.10
C GLY A 703 -20.59 -7.50 21.90
N SER A 704 -20.27 -6.40 21.22
CA SER A 704 -19.86 -5.13 21.82
C SER A 704 -21.07 -4.29 22.24
N HIS A 705 -21.00 -3.68 23.41
CA HIS A 705 -21.81 -2.53 23.82
C HIS A 705 -21.01 -1.24 23.65
N ASN A 706 -19.76 -1.22 24.15
CA ASN A 706 -18.88 -0.07 24.03
C ASN A 706 -17.70 -0.34 23.09
N VAL A 707 -17.81 0.17 21.86
CA VAL A 707 -16.83 -0.05 20.79
C VAL A 707 -15.47 0.62 21.04
N ARG A 708 -15.33 1.42 22.11
CA ARG A 708 -14.02 1.97 22.55
C ARG A 708 -13.28 1.05 23.50
N LEU A 709 -13.96 0.12 24.17
CA LEU A 709 -13.30 -0.78 25.09
C LEU A 709 -12.40 -1.75 24.33
N THR A 710 -11.56 -2.46 25.05
CA THR A 710 -10.71 -3.54 24.54
C THR A 710 -11.43 -4.88 24.72
N ALA A 711 -11.05 -5.94 24.01
CA ALA A 711 -11.64 -7.26 24.22
C ALA A 711 -11.36 -7.81 25.63
N ALA A 712 -10.37 -7.26 26.33
CA ALA A 712 -10.10 -7.57 27.74
C ALA A 712 -11.10 -6.85 28.68
N GLU A 713 -11.51 -5.64 28.34
CA GLU A 713 -12.48 -4.84 29.10
C GLU A 713 -13.94 -5.21 28.77
N GLU A 714 -14.19 -5.73 27.57
CA GLU A 714 -15.48 -6.27 27.12
C GLU A 714 -15.28 -7.68 26.54
N PRO A 715 -15.19 -8.72 27.40
CA PRO A 715 -14.86 -10.09 26.99
C PRO A 715 -15.91 -10.75 26.10
N THR A 716 -17.11 -10.19 26.03
CA THR A 716 -18.19 -10.63 25.12
C THR A 716 -17.89 -10.25 23.68
N ARG A 717 -16.95 -9.33 23.44
CA ARG A 717 -16.59 -8.89 22.09
C ARG A 717 -15.80 -9.95 21.34
N VAL A 718 -16.22 -10.17 20.10
CA VAL A 718 -15.48 -10.94 19.10
C VAL A 718 -15.08 -10.00 17.95
N GLU A 719 -13.79 -9.99 17.61
CA GLU A 719 -13.22 -9.18 16.53
C GLU A 719 -12.80 -10.08 15.36
N ILE A 720 -13.34 -9.80 14.16
CA ILE A 720 -13.13 -10.61 12.97
C ILE A 720 -12.78 -9.71 11.80
N ARG A 721 -11.71 -10.03 11.07
CA ARG A 721 -11.39 -9.37 9.80
C ARG A 721 -11.97 -10.16 8.62
N SER A 722 -12.77 -9.51 7.77
CA SER A 722 -13.24 -10.08 6.51
C SER A 722 -12.85 -9.22 5.31
N THR A 723 -12.64 -9.87 4.18
CA THR A 723 -12.46 -9.24 2.86
C THR A 723 -13.51 -9.73 1.85
N GLU A 724 -14.39 -10.65 2.25
CA GLU A 724 -15.42 -11.23 1.38
C GLU A 724 -16.75 -10.50 1.60
N TYR A 725 -17.27 -9.88 0.54
CA TYR A 725 -18.58 -9.24 0.54
C TYR A 725 -19.24 -9.31 -0.84
N THR A 726 -20.53 -8.99 -0.88
CA THR A 726 -21.28 -8.81 -2.11
C THR A 726 -22.30 -7.69 -1.91
N VAL A 727 -22.32 -6.74 -2.84
CA VAL A 727 -23.35 -5.68 -2.90
C VAL A 727 -24.45 -6.10 -3.86
N HIS A 728 -25.65 -5.55 -3.69
CA HIS A 728 -26.75 -5.84 -4.61
C HIS A 728 -26.33 -5.52 -6.07
N PRO A 729 -26.61 -6.40 -7.06
CA PRO A 729 -26.19 -6.20 -8.45
C PRO A 729 -26.69 -4.90 -9.08
N ASP A 730 -27.89 -4.46 -8.67
CA ASP A 730 -28.50 -3.21 -9.14
C ASP A 730 -28.17 -2.00 -8.25
N TRP A 731 -27.16 -2.11 -7.37
CA TRP A 731 -26.68 -0.99 -6.56
C TRP A 731 -26.22 0.18 -7.46
N ALA A 732 -26.75 1.38 -7.21
CA ALA A 732 -26.38 2.58 -7.96
C ALA A 732 -25.98 3.72 -7.02
N SER A 733 -24.66 3.89 -6.82
CA SER A 733 -24.07 4.83 -5.85
C SER A 733 -24.53 6.28 -5.98
N ILE A 734 -24.77 6.78 -7.20
CA ILE A 734 -25.19 8.17 -7.43
C ILE A 734 -26.63 8.42 -6.95
N ARG A 735 -27.49 7.40 -6.99
CA ARG A 735 -28.93 7.51 -6.72
C ARG A 735 -29.37 6.80 -5.45
N LEU A 736 -28.44 6.18 -4.73
CA LEU A 736 -28.68 5.33 -3.56
C LEU A 736 -29.75 4.25 -3.80
N LEU A 737 -29.85 3.74 -5.03
CA LEU A 737 -30.81 2.70 -5.36
C LEU A 737 -30.23 1.34 -5.00
N ASN A 738 -31.03 0.51 -4.33
CA ASN A 738 -30.66 -0.84 -3.91
C ASN A 738 -29.45 -0.88 -2.97
N ASP A 739 -29.47 -0.02 -1.95
CA ASP A 739 -28.39 0.17 -0.98
C ASP A 739 -28.28 -0.96 0.06
N ILE A 740 -27.97 -2.17 -0.39
CA ILE A 740 -27.90 -3.36 0.47
C ILE A 740 -26.73 -4.27 0.09
N ALA A 741 -26.05 -4.81 1.09
CA ALA A 741 -24.88 -5.66 0.93
C ALA A 741 -24.77 -6.73 2.03
N LEU A 742 -24.04 -7.79 1.71
CA LEU A 742 -23.77 -8.92 2.59
C LEU A 742 -22.27 -9.09 2.72
N ILE A 743 -21.78 -9.17 3.95
CA ILE A 743 -20.38 -9.48 4.28
C ILE A 743 -20.34 -10.91 4.80
N LYS A 744 -19.44 -11.72 4.22
CA LYS A 744 -19.24 -13.11 4.63
C LYS A 744 -18.14 -13.19 5.67
N LEU A 745 -18.38 -13.87 6.78
CA LEU A 745 -17.37 -14.09 7.80
C LEU A 745 -16.35 -15.14 7.30
N PRO A 746 -15.05 -14.99 7.62
CA PRO A 746 -14.00 -15.93 7.19
C PRO A 746 -14.18 -17.34 7.79
N ALA A 747 -14.90 -17.45 8.90
CA ALA A 747 -15.32 -18.69 9.52
C ALA A 747 -16.68 -18.51 10.22
N PRO A 748 -17.50 -19.57 10.35
CA PRO A 748 -18.72 -19.51 11.14
C PRO A 748 -18.43 -19.19 12.61
N ILE A 749 -19.19 -18.28 13.21
CA ILE A 749 -19.08 -17.93 14.63
C ILE A 749 -19.96 -18.81 15.52
N GLU A 750 -19.58 -18.90 16.79
CA GLU A 750 -20.46 -19.50 17.81
C GLU A 750 -21.42 -18.44 18.35
N PHE A 751 -22.69 -18.80 18.49
CA PHE A 751 -23.68 -17.91 19.10
C PHE A 751 -23.53 -17.94 20.63
N THR A 752 -23.54 -16.76 21.24
CA THR A 752 -23.54 -16.54 22.70
C THR A 752 -24.78 -15.73 23.07
N PRO A 753 -25.15 -15.56 24.34
CA PRO A 753 -26.26 -14.66 24.69
C PRO A 753 -26.08 -13.25 24.09
N GLU A 754 -24.85 -12.76 24.03
CA GLU A 754 -24.49 -11.43 23.52
C GLU A 754 -24.28 -11.39 22.00
N ILE A 755 -24.27 -12.54 21.32
CA ILE A 755 -24.06 -12.67 19.87
C ILE A 755 -25.11 -13.64 19.30
N GLN A 756 -26.18 -13.09 18.74
CA GLN A 756 -27.31 -13.83 18.16
C GLN A 756 -27.77 -13.16 16.86
N PRO A 757 -28.35 -13.90 15.91
CA PRO A 757 -28.84 -13.31 14.67
C PRO A 757 -30.18 -12.58 14.86
N VAL A 758 -30.43 -11.54 14.08
CA VAL A 758 -31.76 -10.91 13.96
C VAL A 758 -32.65 -11.69 13.00
N CYS A 759 -33.98 -11.65 13.19
CA CYS A 759 -34.89 -12.19 12.18
C CYS A 759 -34.99 -11.22 11.00
N LEU A 760 -35.22 -11.73 9.79
CA LEU A 760 -35.39 -10.91 8.59
C LEU A 760 -36.86 -10.86 8.16
N ALA A 761 -37.32 -9.69 7.73
CA ALA A 761 -38.65 -9.53 7.16
C ALA A 761 -38.81 -10.35 5.86
N SER A 762 -39.89 -11.11 5.77
CA SER A 762 -40.21 -11.90 4.58
C SER A 762 -40.61 -11.02 3.39
N SER A 763 -40.57 -11.56 2.17
CA SER A 763 -41.04 -10.84 0.97
C SER A 763 -42.54 -10.50 0.98
N THR A 764 -43.30 -11.10 1.91
CA THR A 764 -44.73 -10.83 2.13
C THR A 764 -45.02 -9.85 3.27
N GLU A 765 -43.99 -9.35 3.95
CA GLU A 765 -44.13 -8.38 5.03
C GLU A 765 -44.77 -7.07 4.54
N SER A 766 -45.59 -6.45 5.39
CA SER A 766 -46.26 -5.17 5.06
C SER A 766 -45.26 -4.00 4.93
N ASP A 767 -45.73 -2.83 4.49
CA ASP A 767 -44.89 -1.64 4.40
C ASP A 767 -44.67 -0.91 5.73
N HIS A 768 -45.30 -1.40 6.81
CA HIS A 768 -45.23 -0.86 8.17
C HIS A 768 -45.65 0.60 8.32
N ALA A 769 -46.32 1.21 7.33
CA ALA A 769 -46.74 2.61 7.44
C ALA A 769 -47.66 2.81 8.66
N GLY A 770 -47.24 3.65 9.60
CA GLY A 770 -47.92 3.92 10.87
C GLY A 770 -47.47 3.04 12.05
N ASP A 771 -46.67 2.00 11.83
CA ASP A 771 -46.06 1.23 12.92
C ASP A 771 -44.91 1.99 13.57
N ILE A 772 -44.59 1.63 14.83
CA ILE A 772 -43.38 2.08 15.50
C ILE A 772 -42.26 1.08 15.23
N LEU A 773 -41.15 1.58 14.70
CA LEU A 773 -39.95 0.81 14.39
C LEU A 773 -38.81 1.21 15.30
N HIS A 774 -37.86 0.30 15.47
CA HIS A 774 -36.78 0.41 16.43
C HIS A 774 -35.42 0.47 15.69
N ILE A 775 -34.68 1.56 15.87
CA ILE A 775 -33.36 1.78 15.31
C ILE A 775 -32.30 1.58 16.39
N SER A 776 -31.18 0.94 16.04
CA SER A 776 -30.03 0.81 16.93
C SER A 776 -28.69 1.02 16.22
N GLY A 777 -27.75 1.68 16.90
CA GLY A 777 -26.42 1.92 16.34
C GLY A 777 -25.50 2.77 17.22
N TRP A 778 -24.28 2.97 16.69
CA TRP A 778 -23.25 3.83 17.31
C TRP A 778 -23.10 5.15 16.56
N GLY A 779 -23.99 5.50 15.64
CA GLY A 779 -23.92 6.77 14.92
C GLY A 779 -23.87 7.98 15.82
N LYS A 780 -23.62 9.13 15.20
CA LYS A 780 -23.55 10.41 15.90
C LYS A 780 -24.83 10.67 16.69
N PRO A 781 -24.74 10.96 18.00
CA PRO A 781 -25.94 11.24 18.80
C PRO A 781 -26.58 12.61 18.50
N SER A 782 -25.91 13.49 17.75
CA SER A 782 -26.41 14.80 17.30
C SER A 782 -25.57 15.33 16.12
N ASP A 783 -26.06 16.36 15.41
CA ASP A 783 -25.33 16.94 14.27
C ASP A 783 -24.00 17.59 14.71
N ASN A 784 -23.97 18.11 15.94
CA ASN A 784 -22.78 18.72 16.56
C ASN A 784 -21.80 17.69 17.17
N ALA A 785 -22.13 16.40 17.16
CA ALA A 785 -21.24 15.39 17.74
C ALA A 785 -19.95 15.23 16.91
N LEU A 786 -18.82 15.26 17.61
CA LEU A 786 -17.48 15.15 17.02
C LEU A 786 -17.19 13.77 16.40
N GLY A 787 -17.99 12.74 16.72
CA GLY A 787 -17.81 11.39 16.20
C GLY A 787 -18.91 10.44 16.66
N ILE A 788 -18.73 9.16 16.34
CA ILE A 788 -19.66 8.09 16.72
C ILE A 788 -19.77 7.93 18.24
N SER A 789 -20.94 7.48 18.70
CA SER A 789 -21.20 7.13 20.09
C SER A 789 -20.28 5.99 20.55
N PRO A 790 -19.62 6.09 21.72
CA PRO A 790 -18.87 4.98 22.28
C PRO A 790 -19.75 3.76 22.57
N VAL A 791 -20.96 4.02 23.09
CA VAL A 791 -21.92 3.03 23.56
C VAL A 791 -23.05 2.85 22.56
N LEU A 792 -23.63 1.66 22.51
CA LEU A 792 -24.76 1.36 21.65
C LEU A 792 -25.97 2.20 22.08
N ARG A 793 -26.66 2.82 21.11
CA ARG A 793 -27.86 3.62 21.34
C ARG A 793 -29.03 3.06 20.55
N GLU A 794 -30.23 3.34 21.04
CA GLU A 794 -31.47 2.90 20.44
C GLU A 794 -32.58 3.97 20.49
N VAL A 795 -33.48 3.95 19.52
CA VAL A 795 -34.63 4.86 19.45
C VAL A 795 -35.81 4.24 18.71
N ASP A 796 -37.02 4.52 19.22
CA ASP A 796 -38.27 4.20 18.55
C ASP A 796 -38.72 5.36 17.66
N VAL A 797 -39.06 5.06 16.41
CA VAL A 797 -39.49 6.04 15.40
C VAL A 797 -40.74 5.55 14.65
N PRO A 798 -41.70 6.44 14.32
CA PRO A 798 -42.83 6.07 13.47
C PRO A 798 -42.38 5.81 12.04
N CYS A 799 -42.89 4.75 11.43
CA CYS A 799 -42.74 4.52 9.99
C CYS A 799 -43.77 5.33 9.21
N ILE A 800 -43.34 5.95 8.11
CA ILE A 800 -44.22 6.70 7.21
C ILE A 800 -44.32 6.00 5.87
N SER A 801 -45.39 6.29 5.12
CA SER A 801 -45.56 5.74 3.79
C SER A 801 -44.50 6.28 2.82
N ASN A 802 -44.19 5.50 1.78
CA ASN A 802 -43.30 5.98 0.71
C ASN A 802 -43.87 7.23 -0.01
N ALA A 803 -45.19 7.42 -0.02
CA ALA A 803 -45.83 8.59 -0.58
C ALA A 803 -45.54 9.85 0.24
N GLU A 804 -45.60 9.75 1.58
CA GLU A 804 -45.23 10.83 2.50
C GLU A 804 -43.73 11.13 2.43
N CYS A 805 -42.89 10.10 2.41
CA CYS A 805 -41.44 10.25 2.26
C CYS A 805 -41.06 10.91 0.91
N ALA A 806 -41.79 10.56 -0.17
CA ALA A 806 -41.63 11.15 -1.49
C ALA A 806 -42.07 12.63 -1.56
N ALA A 807 -42.87 13.12 -0.61
CA ALA A 807 -43.15 14.55 -0.53
C ALA A 807 -41.89 15.37 -0.24
N THR A 808 -40.92 14.78 0.48
CA THR A 808 -39.61 15.39 0.78
C THR A 808 -38.58 15.07 -0.31
N TYR A 809 -38.42 13.80 -0.67
CA TYR A 809 -37.32 13.34 -1.52
C TYR A 809 -37.70 13.08 -2.98
N GLY A 810 -38.95 13.31 -3.35
CA GLY A 810 -39.46 13.17 -4.70
C GLY A 810 -39.24 11.77 -5.28
N ASN A 811 -38.77 11.74 -6.53
CA ASN A 811 -38.58 10.51 -7.30
C ASN A 811 -37.45 9.59 -6.79
N THR A 812 -36.69 10.03 -5.78
CA THR A 812 -35.66 9.21 -5.14
C THR A 812 -36.28 8.02 -4.41
N ILE A 813 -37.48 8.18 -3.84
CA ILE A 813 -38.16 7.11 -3.11
C ILE A 813 -38.75 6.09 -4.08
N LYS A 814 -38.40 4.82 -3.86
CA LYS A 814 -38.84 3.65 -4.63
C LYS A 814 -39.49 2.62 -3.70
N PRO A 815 -40.19 1.60 -4.24
CA PRO A 815 -40.71 0.48 -3.43
C PRO A 815 -39.64 -0.25 -2.62
N ALA A 816 -38.38 -0.20 -3.07
CA ALA A 816 -37.21 -0.72 -2.35
C ALA A 816 -36.83 0.09 -1.11
N ASN A 817 -37.51 1.19 -0.81
CA ASN A 817 -37.27 2.03 0.37
C ASN A 817 -38.36 1.82 1.44
N ILE A 818 -37.97 1.99 2.69
CA ILE A 818 -38.85 2.21 3.86
C ILE A 818 -38.34 3.48 4.56
N CYS A 819 -39.23 4.31 5.10
CA CYS A 819 -38.87 5.59 5.69
C CYS A 819 -39.48 5.77 7.07
N THR A 820 -38.81 6.57 7.92
CA THR A 820 -39.29 6.90 9.26
C THR A 820 -39.44 8.39 9.45
N ASP A 821 -40.44 8.81 10.22
CA ASP A 821 -40.60 10.18 10.67
C ASP A 821 -39.58 10.49 11.76
N THR A 822 -38.84 11.58 11.59
CA THR A 822 -37.83 12.07 12.55
C THR A 822 -38.24 13.37 13.23
N THR A 823 -39.50 13.79 13.06
CA THR A 823 -40.05 14.99 13.71
C THR A 823 -39.79 14.94 15.22
N GLY A 824 -39.06 15.95 15.72
CA GLY A 824 -38.58 15.99 17.11
C GLY A 824 -37.08 15.67 17.28
N GLY A 825 -36.35 15.40 16.20
CA GLY A 825 -34.89 15.17 16.23
C GLY A 825 -34.54 13.76 16.69
N HIS A 826 -35.38 12.78 16.37
CA HIS A 826 -35.20 11.38 16.76
C HIS A 826 -35.11 10.52 15.49
N GLY A 827 -33.96 9.89 15.26
CA GLY A 827 -33.72 9.15 14.03
C GLY A 827 -32.32 8.56 13.96
N SER A 828 -32.00 7.97 12.81
CA SER A 828 -30.65 7.55 12.46
C SER A 828 -29.77 8.76 12.14
N CYS A 829 -28.46 8.62 12.30
CA CYS A 829 -27.52 9.66 11.91
C CYS A 829 -26.24 9.10 11.28
N ASN A 830 -25.34 10.01 10.92
CA ASN A 830 -24.04 9.67 10.38
C ASN A 830 -23.30 8.65 11.27
N GLY A 831 -22.98 7.48 10.72
CA GLY A 831 -22.36 6.37 11.44
C GLY A 831 -23.33 5.23 11.79
N ASP A 832 -24.64 5.45 11.69
CA ASP A 832 -25.64 4.36 11.75
C ASP A 832 -25.84 3.66 10.41
N SER A 833 -25.29 4.22 9.32
CA SER A 833 -25.28 3.63 7.97
C SER A 833 -25.02 2.13 7.99
N GLY A 834 -25.91 1.35 7.37
CA GLY A 834 -25.84 -0.12 7.36
C GLY A 834 -26.42 -0.81 8.60
N GLY A 835 -26.77 -0.08 9.66
CA GLY A 835 -27.41 -0.60 10.86
C GLY A 835 -28.87 -1.04 10.64
N PRO A 836 -29.45 -1.83 11.56
CA PRO A 836 -30.78 -2.40 11.43
C PRO A 836 -31.90 -1.43 11.83
N LEU A 837 -33.02 -1.49 11.09
CA LEU A 837 -34.33 -0.97 11.48
C LEU A 837 -35.26 -2.16 11.71
N ASN A 838 -35.77 -2.30 12.93
CA ASN A 838 -36.51 -3.47 13.37
C ASN A 838 -37.98 -3.18 13.66
N TYR A 839 -38.87 -4.05 13.20
CA TYR A 839 -40.23 -4.15 13.71
C TYR A 839 -40.27 -5.18 14.83
N VAL A 840 -40.77 -4.78 16.00
CA VAL A 840 -40.83 -5.65 17.18
C VAL A 840 -42.23 -6.25 17.30
N ASN A 841 -42.34 -7.55 17.04
CA ASN A 841 -43.60 -8.28 17.16
C ASN A 841 -43.52 -9.30 18.29
N ASN A 842 -44.32 -9.14 19.34
CA ASN A 842 -44.32 -10.01 20.53
C ASN A 842 -42.92 -10.22 21.15
N GLY A 843 -42.09 -9.17 21.15
CA GLY A 843 -40.72 -9.21 21.68
C GLY A 843 -39.67 -9.80 20.73
N VAL A 844 -40.07 -10.21 19.51
CA VAL A 844 -39.15 -10.67 18.47
C VAL A 844 -38.84 -9.53 17.51
N HIS A 845 -37.55 -9.22 17.35
CA HIS A 845 -37.07 -8.19 16.43
C HIS A 845 -36.94 -8.77 15.01
N ASN A 846 -37.71 -8.21 14.09
CA ASN A 846 -37.64 -8.51 12.66
C ASN A 846 -37.05 -7.30 11.95
N GLN A 847 -35.89 -7.44 11.33
CA GLN A 847 -35.25 -6.38 10.58
C GLN A 847 -36.03 -6.14 9.28
N VAL A 848 -36.63 -4.95 9.19
CA VAL A 848 -37.45 -4.48 8.08
C VAL A 848 -36.70 -3.47 7.21
N GLY A 849 -35.63 -2.87 7.73
CA GLY A 849 -34.80 -1.91 6.99
C GLY A 849 -33.30 -1.98 7.33
N VAL A 850 -32.51 -1.41 6.42
CA VAL A 850 -31.06 -1.14 6.58
C VAL A 850 -30.84 0.36 6.38
N VAL A 851 -30.20 1.05 7.34
CA VAL A 851 -29.97 2.51 7.28
C VAL A 851 -29.20 2.86 5.99
N SER A 852 -29.79 3.70 5.14
CA SER A 852 -29.24 4.05 3.83
C SER A 852 -28.86 5.52 3.74
N PHE A 853 -29.80 6.43 4.05
CA PHE A 853 -29.54 7.87 4.00
C PHE A 853 -30.36 8.66 5.02
N VAL A 854 -29.79 9.79 5.40
CA VAL A 854 -30.41 10.83 6.23
C VAL A 854 -30.44 12.14 5.44
N SER A 855 -31.24 13.12 5.89
CA SER A 855 -31.33 14.40 5.20
C SER A 855 -30.00 15.16 5.18
N SER A 856 -29.69 15.81 4.05
CA SER A 856 -28.52 16.70 3.93
C SER A 856 -28.62 17.96 4.81
N ALA A 857 -29.80 18.25 5.35
CA ALA A 857 -30.01 19.36 6.29
C ALA A 857 -29.55 19.04 7.72
N GLY A 858 -29.15 17.79 7.99
CA GLY A 858 -28.81 17.30 9.33
C GLY A 858 -29.83 16.29 9.85
N CYS A 859 -29.38 15.42 10.76
CA CYS A 859 -30.20 14.39 11.40
C CYS A 859 -31.22 15.01 12.39
N GLU A 860 -30.92 16.21 12.91
CA GLU A 860 -31.79 16.93 13.85
C GLU A 860 -32.79 17.87 13.13
N ALA A 861 -32.78 17.89 11.79
CA ALA A 861 -33.65 18.77 10.98
C ALA A 861 -35.13 18.34 10.96
N GLY A 862 -35.46 17.16 11.49
CA GLY A 862 -36.82 16.61 11.50
C GLY A 862 -37.33 16.22 10.11
N LEU A 863 -36.43 15.90 9.18
CA LEU A 863 -36.77 15.38 7.85
C LEU A 863 -36.62 13.85 7.82
N PRO A 864 -37.51 13.11 7.12
CA PRO A 864 -37.57 11.66 7.21
C PRO A 864 -36.25 10.94 6.91
N ASP A 865 -35.99 9.82 7.56
CA ASP A 865 -34.85 8.96 7.24
C ASP A 865 -35.22 7.90 6.22
N GLY A 866 -34.24 7.48 5.40
CA GLY A 866 -34.41 6.50 4.34
C GLY A 866 -33.59 5.23 4.56
N PHE A 867 -34.24 4.09 4.36
CA PHE A 867 -33.67 2.76 4.56
C PHE A 867 -33.88 1.90 3.31
N ALA A 868 -32.99 0.94 3.08
CA ALA A 868 -33.24 -0.14 2.13
C ALA A 868 -34.23 -1.14 2.78
N ARG A 869 -35.36 -1.41 2.11
CA ARG A 869 -36.45 -2.25 2.62
C ARG A 869 -36.07 -3.73 2.53
N VAL A 870 -35.88 -4.40 3.67
CA VAL A 870 -35.40 -5.80 3.72
C VAL A 870 -36.36 -6.75 3.02
N SER A 871 -37.68 -6.60 3.18
CA SER A 871 -38.67 -7.46 2.51
C SER A 871 -38.56 -7.42 0.98
N TYR A 872 -38.19 -6.27 0.40
CA TYR A 872 -37.97 -6.14 -1.04
C TYR A 872 -36.75 -6.96 -1.51
N PHE A 873 -35.74 -7.12 -0.65
CA PHE A 873 -34.49 -7.82 -0.96
C PHE A 873 -34.43 -9.24 -0.39
N ALA A 874 -35.48 -9.73 0.26
CA ALA A 874 -35.49 -11.03 0.94
C ALA A 874 -35.08 -12.17 0.01
N ASP A 875 -35.62 -12.22 -1.22
CA ASP A 875 -35.27 -13.25 -2.20
C ASP A 875 -33.78 -13.20 -2.60
N TRP A 876 -33.22 -12.00 -2.76
CA TRP A 876 -31.81 -11.81 -3.05
C TRP A 876 -30.94 -12.27 -1.86
N ILE A 877 -31.29 -11.88 -0.63
CA ILE A 877 -30.58 -12.30 0.59
C ILE A 877 -30.59 -13.82 0.70
N SER A 878 -31.75 -14.47 0.56
CA SER A 878 -31.89 -15.92 0.56
C SER A 878 -31.08 -16.59 -0.56
N SER A 879 -31.03 -15.99 -1.75
CA SER A 879 -30.27 -16.54 -2.88
C SER A 879 -28.76 -16.54 -2.63
N VAL A 880 -28.25 -15.52 -1.92
CA VAL A 880 -26.83 -15.34 -1.66
C VAL A 880 -26.38 -16.15 -0.46
N THR A 881 -27.13 -16.05 0.64
CA THR A 881 -26.76 -16.63 1.95
C THR A 881 -27.23 -18.08 2.12
N GLY A 882 -28.26 -18.47 1.35
CA GLY A 882 -28.98 -19.72 1.55
C GLY A 882 -30.00 -19.70 2.68
N LEU A 883 -30.15 -18.58 3.41
CA LEU A 883 -31.09 -18.47 4.54
C LEU A 883 -32.54 -18.63 4.11
N ILE A 884 -33.34 -19.27 4.97
CA ILE A 884 -34.79 -19.37 4.83
C ILE A 884 -35.38 -18.22 5.64
N ILE A 885 -35.85 -17.19 4.94
CA ILE A 885 -36.53 -16.03 5.52
C ILE A 885 -38.02 -16.37 5.62
#